data_AF-A0A922E5B6-F1
#
_entry.id   AF-A0A922E5B6-F1
#
_cell.length_a   1.000
_cell.length_b   1.000
_cell.length_c   1.000
_cell.angle_alpha   90.00
_cell.angle_beta   90.00
_cell.angle_gamma   90.00
#
_symmetry.space_group_name_H-M   'P 1'
#
loop_
_entity.id
_entity.type
_entity.pdbx_description
1 polymer ?
#
loop_
_entity_poly.entity_id
_entity_poly.type
_entity_poly.pdbx_seq_one_letter_code
_entity_poly.pdbx_strand_id
1 'polypeptide(L)'
;MSQPLNIVQATFCLNKLRFYDGPKFLQQKSYSYLGNYAQLQKYQGLQVQLSLQGMVVVRVECLFKCKACLCSGEELDAFPHIQTLRKFPKEELDAKVVLVRFDSAILFREEQEQQSKLVSNALFTIKYLYESGAKVVLASDWCTKSNPKLIHAESAADFLSSILKCRVVPVCSISCHTPSKREGLEKADILLLENVSEFKEEVANCSKFAQLLSWGIDIFVNDSFSLSHKILASTVGVARFCHSCVAGFHFEESLCQLKKVAETRGNSYVALIGGGNLSQKAAALHFLASRCDGLVFIGKMSFQIMHALGLSVPLDFVEYGALNEALDIVQIAYNRNTQILYPKDFWCKNDCFPGKLELFPSNGILDGWVPVDLGPVSLDEINSLLTKCEKVLWIGPLKFSDSNQHTNGASRLTQMLDILCQRKCDLTVVGSMAQMKKSSSDSGFNMLVNASVVWEFLKGRKLPGVMALDRAYPFEINWNATYCDPTQPLVVDIGSGNGLFIMGMARKRTDLNFLGLEINEKLTRRCVASVQRSGIKNGYFIATNATSTFRSIVSSYPGDLVLVSIQCPNPDFNQPEHRWRMLQRTLVEAVVDLLTSDGKVFLQSDIEAVAIRMREQFLKYGKGKLSVVHDQGDTKSREGWLEENPFGVRSDWEQHVIYRGAPMYRLMLSKSTSIE
;
A
#
# COMPACT_ATOMS: atom_id res chain seq x y z
N MET A 1 -71.40 25.16 34.40
CA MET A 1 -71.39 24.85 35.85
C MET A 1 -70.43 23.68 35.99
N SER A 2 -69.26 23.73 36.62
CA SER A 2 -68.74 24.57 37.70
C SER A 2 -67.19 24.52 37.60
N GLN A 3 -66.56 25.68 37.76
CA GLN A 3 -65.15 25.90 38.10
C GLN A 3 -64.83 25.40 39.55
N PRO A 4 -63.62 25.62 40.14
CA PRO A 4 -62.23 25.76 39.66
C PRO A 4 -61.20 25.02 40.58
N LEU A 5 -59.87 25.10 40.32
CA LEU A 5 -58.90 25.72 41.25
C LEU A 5 -57.44 25.73 40.75
N ASN A 6 -56.90 26.94 40.65
CA ASN A 6 -55.55 27.50 40.91
C ASN A 6 -54.29 26.73 40.47
N ILE A 7 -53.48 27.26 39.55
CA ILE A 7 -52.63 28.49 39.60
C ILE A 7 -51.54 28.42 40.67
N VAL A 8 -50.29 28.21 40.22
CA VAL A 8 -49.15 29.07 40.58
C VAL A 8 -48.33 29.32 39.31
N GLN A 9 -48.36 30.56 38.85
CA GLN A 9 -47.37 31.15 37.96
C GLN A 9 -46.12 31.51 38.76
N ALA A 10 -44.94 31.20 38.23
CA ALA A 10 -43.74 31.99 38.51
C ALA A 10 -43.09 32.31 37.16
N THR A 11 -43.28 33.56 36.78
CA THR A 11 -42.71 34.25 35.64
C THR A 11 -41.21 34.46 35.86
N PHE A 12 -40.37 34.14 34.87
CA PHE A 12 -39.13 34.89 34.66
C PHE A 12 -38.97 35.21 33.17
N CYS A 13 -38.78 36.51 32.92
CA CYS A 13 -38.74 37.13 31.62
C CYS A 13 -37.48 36.78 30.83
N LEU A 14 -37.72 36.62 29.51
CA LEU A 14 -36.81 36.61 28.39
C LEU A 14 -35.66 37.64 28.47
N ASN A 15 -34.48 37.21 28.01
CA ASN A 15 -33.65 38.04 27.17
C ASN A 15 -33.01 37.21 26.03
N LYS A 16 -33.43 37.55 24.80
CA LYS A 16 -32.78 37.44 23.48
C LYS A 16 -31.83 36.27 23.21
N LEU A 17 -32.19 35.40 22.25
CA LEU A 17 -31.48 35.19 20.97
C LEU A 17 -32.22 34.19 20.06
N ARG A 18 -31.88 34.22 18.77
CA ARG A 18 -32.74 33.89 17.61
C ARG A 18 -33.00 32.40 17.38
N PHE A 19 -34.16 32.14 16.79
CA PHE A 19 -34.68 30.86 16.32
C PHE A 19 -33.78 30.19 15.25
N TYR A 20 -33.60 28.87 15.39
CA TYR A 20 -33.57 27.93 14.27
C TYR A 20 -34.45 26.73 14.68
N ASP A 21 -35.59 26.59 14.01
CA ASP A 21 -36.53 25.48 14.17
C ASP A 21 -35.97 24.20 13.54
N GLY A 22 -35.83 23.14 14.36
CA GLY A 22 -35.67 21.77 13.88
C GLY A 22 -37.03 21.06 13.76
N PRO A 23 -37.23 20.13 12.81
CA PRO A 23 -38.52 19.48 12.65
C PRO A 23 -38.77 18.46 13.77
N LYS A 24 -39.83 18.69 14.54
CA LYS A 24 -40.48 17.70 15.42
C LYS A 24 -41.42 16.83 14.59
N PHE A 25 -41.11 15.57 14.29
CA PHE A 25 -42.15 14.57 13.97
C PHE A 25 -41.67 13.13 14.26
N LEU A 26 -42.13 12.56 15.37
CA LEU A 26 -42.38 11.13 15.54
C LEU A 26 -43.88 10.98 15.78
N GLN A 27 -44.63 10.73 14.72
CA GLN A 27 -45.98 10.18 14.83
C GLN A 27 -45.92 8.71 14.46
N GLN A 28 -46.26 7.86 15.44
CA GLN A 28 -46.40 6.42 15.30
C GLN A 28 -47.48 6.08 14.26
N LYS A 29 -47.14 5.22 13.30
CA LYS A 29 -48.11 4.36 12.61
C LYS A 29 -47.68 2.91 12.78
N SER A 30 -48.55 2.13 13.39
CA SER A 30 -48.45 0.69 13.58
C SER A 30 -48.80 -0.05 12.28
N TYR A 31 -47.92 -0.94 11.82
CA TYR A 31 -48.25 -1.97 10.83
C TYR A 31 -48.07 -3.35 11.47
N SER A 32 -49.11 -4.17 11.41
CA SER A 32 -49.11 -5.57 11.83
C SER A 32 -48.72 -6.46 10.64
N TYR A 33 -47.67 -7.27 10.80
CA TYR A 33 -47.37 -8.38 9.89
C TYR A 33 -47.33 -9.69 10.68
N LEU A 34 -48.02 -10.71 10.16
CA LEU A 34 -48.27 -12.01 10.79
C LEU A 34 -47.58 -13.12 9.97
N GLY A 35 -46.80 -13.96 10.66
CA GLY A 35 -46.37 -15.32 10.26
C GLY A 35 -45.07 -15.43 9.42
N ASN A 36 -44.23 -16.47 9.56
CA ASN A 36 -44.18 -17.60 10.49
C ASN A 36 -42.81 -18.33 10.35
N TYR A 37 -42.27 -18.77 11.48
CA TYR A 37 -41.22 -19.80 11.75
C TYR A 37 -39.77 -19.66 11.22
N ALA A 38 -38.86 -19.42 12.20
CA ALA A 38 -37.46 -19.82 12.19
C ALA A 38 -37.25 -20.99 13.19
N GLN A 39 -36.47 -22.01 12.81
CA GLN A 39 -35.95 -23.02 13.75
C GLN A 39 -34.71 -22.48 14.47
N LEU A 40 -34.74 -22.49 15.81
CA LEU A 40 -33.63 -22.10 16.67
C LEU A 40 -33.36 -23.24 17.67
N GLN A 41 -32.22 -23.91 17.53
CA GLN A 41 -31.69 -24.83 18.54
C GLN A 41 -30.81 -24.05 19.54
N LYS A 42 -31.04 -24.37 20.82
CA LYS A 42 -30.50 -23.77 22.04
C LYS A 42 -28.99 -23.88 22.19
N TYR A 43 -28.39 -22.88 22.87
CA TYR A 43 -27.38 -23.13 23.90
C TYR A 43 -27.69 -22.32 25.19
N GLN A 44 -27.39 -22.98 26.31
CA GLN A 44 -27.62 -22.67 27.72
C GLN A 44 -26.87 -21.39 28.17
N GLY A 45 -27.23 -20.63 29.21
CA GLY A 45 -28.30 -20.70 30.20
C GLY A 45 -28.12 -19.51 31.17
N LEU A 46 -29.23 -18.94 31.65
CA LEU A 46 -29.32 -18.19 32.90
C LEU A 46 -30.81 -18.18 33.31
N GLN A 47 -31.14 -18.74 34.47
CA GLN A 47 -32.49 -18.65 35.03
C GLN A 47 -32.75 -17.21 35.50
N VAL A 48 -33.85 -16.62 35.03
CA VAL A 48 -34.45 -15.42 35.64
C VAL A 48 -35.85 -15.81 36.12
N GLN A 49 -36.08 -15.64 37.41
CA GLN A 49 -37.37 -15.84 38.06
C GLN A 49 -38.24 -14.60 37.78
N LEU A 50 -39.40 -14.81 37.13
CA LEU A 50 -40.37 -13.75 36.80
C LEU A 50 -41.34 -13.55 37.97
N SER A 51 -41.43 -12.32 38.49
CA SER A 51 -42.60 -11.83 39.22
C SER A 51 -43.30 -10.76 38.39
N LEU A 52 -44.57 -11.01 38.06
CA LEU A 52 -45.46 -10.11 37.34
C LEU A 52 -45.76 -8.85 38.16
N GLN A 53 -45.36 -7.69 37.66
CA GLN A 53 -46.13 -6.42 37.59
C GLN A 53 -45.18 -5.24 37.33
N GLY A 54 -45.41 -4.51 36.23
CA GLY A 54 -44.76 -3.21 35.97
C GLY A 54 -44.24 -3.06 34.53
N MET A 55 -44.66 -2.00 33.85
CA MET A 55 -44.22 -1.61 32.50
C MET A 55 -42.71 -1.79 32.29
N VAL A 56 -42.32 -2.68 31.38
CA VAL A 56 -40.97 -2.68 30.81
C VAL A 56 -40.98 -1.69 29.65
N VAL A 57 -40.44 -0.50 29.88
CA VAL A 57 -39.93 0.34 28.80
C VAL A 57 -38.79 -0.46 28.17
N VAL A 58 -39.05 -1.09 27.02
CA VAL A 58 -37.98 -1.62 26.19
C VAL A 58 -37.32 -0.40 25.54
N ARG A 59 -36.41 0.23 26.28
CA ARG A 59 -35.29 0.92 25.64
C ARG A 59 -34.54 -0.19 24.91
N VAL A 60 -34.69 -0.24 23.60
CA VAL A 60 -33.65 -0.84 22.77
C VAL A 60 -32.46 0.10 22.88
N GLU A 61 -31.74 0.01 23.99
CA GLU A 61 -30.32 0.34 23.97
C GLU A 61 -29.71 -0.67 23.03
N CYS A 62 -29.62 -0.26 21.78
CA CYS A 62 -28.76 -0.89 20.81
C CYS A 62 -27.35 -0.79 21.39
N LEU A 63 -26.96 -1.80 22.16
CA LEU A 63 -25.59 -2.11 22.52
C LEU A 63 -24.88 -2.54 21.23
N PHE A 64 -24.81 -1.63 20.25
CA PHE A 64 -23.69 -1.59 19.35
C PHE A 64 -22.51 -1.33 20.28
N LYS A 65 -21.77 -2.41 20.57
CA LYS A 65 -20.34 -2.27 20.79
C LYS A 65 -19.82 -1.62 19.51
N CYS A 66 -19.86 -0.28 19.46
CA CYS A 66 -18.92 0.46 18.66
C CYS A 66 -17.57 -0.07 19.14
N LYS A 67 -16.96 -0.96 18.34
CA LYS A 67 -15.53 -0.86 18.15
C LYS A 67 -15.34 0.54 17.58
N ALA A 68 -15.30 1.52 18.47
CA ALA A 68 -14.59 2.75 18.23
C ALA A 68 -13.18 2.26 17.91
N CYS A 69 -12.92 2.07 16.61
CA CYS A 69 -11.59 2.17 16.10
C CYS A 69 -11.23 3.60 16.47
N LEU A 70 -10.58 3.75 17.64
CA LEU A 70 -9.87 4.95 17.99
C LEU A 70 -8.82 5.10 16.89
N CYS A 71 -9.21 5.71 15.77
CA CYS A 71 -8.31 6.29 14.79
C CYS A 71 -7.75 7.55 15.45
N SER A 72 -7.04 7.35 16.56
CA SER A 72 -6.42 8.38 17.37
C SER A 72 -5.21 8.90 16.63
N GLY A 73 -5.41 9.79 15.65
CA GLY A 73 -4.36 10.68 15.13
C GLY A 73 -3.05 10.04 14.62
N GLU A 74 -2.93 8.71 14.59
CA GLU A 74 -1.81 8.02 13.99
C GLU A 74 -1.93 8.27 12.49
N GLU A 75 -0.97 9.05 11.96
CA GLU A 75 -0.70 9.15 10.54
C GLU A 75 -0.78 7.74 9.96
N LEU A 76 -1.54 7.56 8.86
CA LEU A 76 -1.57 6.29 8.12
C LEU A 76 -0.13 5.76 8.05
N ASP A 77 0.12 4.59 8.64
CA ASP A 77 1.41 3.89 8.73
C ASP A 77 2.42 4.48 7.75
N ALA A 78 3.45 5.15 8.28
CA ALA A 78 4.45 5.90 7.53
C ALA A 78 4.77 5.21 6.19
N PHE A 79 4.45 5.88 5.08
CA PHE A 79 4.78 5.37 3.76
C PHE A 79 6.24 4.91 3.75
N PRO A 80 6.54 3.74 3.18
CA PRO A 80 7.89 3.24 3.15
C PRO A 80 8.81 4.26 2.47
N HIS A 81 10.09 4.25 2.85
CA HIS A 81 11.08 5.00 2.09
C HIS A 81 11.30 4.27 0.76
N ILE A 82 10.84 4.90 -0.32
CA ILE A 82 10.94 4.33 -1.67
C ILE A 82 12.05 5.06 -2.42
N GLN A 83 12.99 4.28 -2.94
CA GLN A 83 13.98 4.80 -3.87
C GLN A 83 13.30 5.12 -5.20
N THR A 84 13.52 6.34 -5.69
CA THR A 84 12.94 6.86 -6.94
C THR A 84 14.03 7.03 -7.97
N LEU A 85 13.73 6.88 -9.27
CA LEU A 85 14.72 7.12 -10.33
C LEU A 85 15.35 8.52 -10.24
N ARG A 86 14.58 9.53 -9.80
CA ARG A 86 15.07 10.89 -9.57
C ARG A 86 16.26 10.97 -8.61
N LYS A 87 16.31 10.08 -7.61
CA LYS A 87 17.33 10.02 -6.55
C LYS A 87 18.33 8.89 -6.77
N PHE A 88 18.18 8.12 -7.86
CA PHE A 88 19.06 7.00 -8.17
C PHE A 88 20.28 7.52 -8.96
N PRO A 89 21.52 7.12 -8.61
CA PRO A 89 22.71 7.58 -9.33
C PRO A 89 22.63 7.19 -10.80
N LYS A 90 22.79 8.17 -11.70
CA LYS A 90 22.64 7.94 -13.14
C LYS A 90 23.75 7.03 -13.68
N GLU A 91 24.92 7.13 -13.09
CA GLU A 91 26.13 6.36 -13.43
C GLU A 91 25.94 4.86 -13.13
N GLU A 92 25.09 4.52 -12.16
CA GLU A 92 24.78 3.12 -11.84
C GLU A 92 23.82 2.46 -12.84
N LEU A 93 23.24 3.22 -13.78
CA LEU A 93 22.36 2.69 -14.83
C LEU A 93 23.13 2.24 -16.08
N ASP A 94 24.32 2.79 -16.30
CA ASP A 94 25.11 2.51 -17.51
C ASP A 94 25.47 1.02 -17.61
N ALA A 95 25.27 0.47 -18.80
CA ALA A 95 25.45 -0.94 -19.14
C ALA A 95 24.64 -1.96 -18.28
N LYS A 96 23.74 -1.51 -17.40
CA LYS A 96 22.86 -2.38 -16.62
C LYS A 96 21.65 -2.83 -17.40
N VAL A 97 21.18 -4.04 -17.12
CA VAL A 97 19.91 -4.54 -17.67
C VAL A 97 18.78 -4.14 -16.72
N VAL A 98 17.85 -3.33 -17.21
CA VAL A 98 16.79 -2.73 -16.40
C VAL A 98 15.44 -3.24 -16.88
N LEU A 99 14.71 -3.94 -16.01
CA LEU A 99 13.33 -4.33 -16.25
C LEU A 99 12.39 -3.21 -15.78
N VAL A 100 11.60 -2.67 -16.69
CA VAL A 100 10.58 -1.65 -16.41
C VAL A 100 9.21 -2.28 -16.50
N ARG A 101 8.52 -2.36 -15.37
CA ARG A 101 7.09 -2.69 -15.35
C ARG A 101 6.28 -1.42 -15.51
N PHE A 102 5.82 -1.16 -16.74
CA PHE A 102 5.07 0.06 -17.06
C PHE A 102 3.56 -0.11 -16.89
N ASP A 103 2.83 1.00 -16.79
CA ASP A 103 1.38 1.04 -16.68
C ASP A 103 0.71 1.13 -18.07
N SER A 104 0.13 0.02 -18.55
CA SER A 104 -0.59 0.01 -19.82
C SER A 104 -1.84 0.89 -19.84
N ALA A 105 -2.50 1.06 -18.69
CA ALA A 105 -3.68 1.94 -18.59
C ALA A 105 -3.31 3.42 -18.76
N ILE A 106 -2.02 3.75 -18.74
CA ILE A 106 -1.47 5.07 -19.05
C ILE A 106 -0.94 5.12 -20.48
N LEU A 107 -0.02 4.21 -20.84
CA LEU A 107 0.69 4.29 -22.12
C LEU A 107 -0.16 3.92 -23.33
N PHE A 108 -1.09 2.97 -23.21
CA PHE A 108 -1.88 2.46 -24.34
C PHE A 108 -3.23 3.17 -24.56
N ARG A 109 -3.39 4.39 -24.05
CA ARG A 109 -4.58 5.23 -24.32
C ARG A 109 -4.63 5.71 -25.77
N GLU A 110 -5.85 6.01 -26.24
CA GLU A 110 -6.10 6.56 -27.58
C GLU A 110 -5.36 7.89 -27.81
N GLU A 111 -5.01 8.16 -29.08
CA GLU A 111 -4.10 9.25 -29.51
C GLU A 111 -4.49 10.64 -29.00
N GLN A 112 -5.78 10.93 -28.80
CA GLN A 112 -6.23 12.23 -28.28
C GLN A 112 -5.87 12.49 -26.81
N GLU A 113 -5.49 11.47 -26.02
CA GLU A 113 -5.16 11.62 -24.60
C GLU A 113 -3.65 11.66 -24.28
N GLN A 114 -2.79 11.48 -25.28
CA GLN A 114 -1.34 11.30 -25.14
C GLN A 114 -0.56 12.53 -24.63
N GLN A 115 -1.17 13.72 -24.62
CA GLN A 115 -0.55 14.96 -24.13
C GLN A 115 -0.61 15.15 -22.61
N SER A 116 -1.11 14.17 -21.83
CA SER A 116 -1.17 14.31 -20.38
C SER A 116 0.21 14.20 -19.71
N LYS A 117 0.41 14.95 -18.61
CA LYS A 117 1.61 14.85 -17.74
C LYS A 117 1.91 13.41 -17.31
N LEU A 118 0.87 12.59 -17.08
CA LEU A 118 1.02 11.18 -16.70
C LEU A 118 1.71 10.35 -17.79
N VAL A 119 1.23 10.47 -19.04
CA VAL A 119 1.82 9.79 -20.20
C VAL A 119 3.24 10.29 -20.43
N SER A 120 3.47 11.59 -20.30
CA SER A 120 4.81 12.19 -20.40
C SER A 120 5.78 11.59 -19.38
N ASN A 121 5.39 11.47 -18.10
CA ASN A 121 6.25 10.89 -17.06
C ASN A 121 6.54 9.40 -17.30
N ALA A 122 5.55 8.62 -17.72
CA ALA A 122 5.74 7.19 -18.00
C ALA A 122 6.69 6.96 -19.20
N LEU A 123 6.54 7.76 -20.26
CA LEU A 123 7.46 7.74 -21.40
C LEU A 123 8.86 8.23 -20.99
N PHE A 124 8.92 9.24 -20.10
CA PHE A 124 10.16 9.79 -19.60
C PHE A 124 10.96 8.76 -18.79
N THR A 125 10.31 7.91 -17.98
CA THR A 125 10.97 6.77 -17.32
C THR A 125 11.76 5.92 -18.31
N ILE A 126 11.12 5.50 -19.41
CA ILE A 126 11.73 4.60 -20.39
C ILE A 126 12.89 5.31 -21.12
N LYS A 127 12.66 6.56 -21.57
CA LYS A 127 13.68 7.34 -22.29
C LYS A 127 14.88 7.66 -21.41
N TYR A 128 14.64 8.07 -20.16
CA TYR A 128 15.69 8.40 -19.21
C TYR A 128 16.63 7.22 -18.98
N LEU A 129 16.09 6.01 -18.83
CA LEU A 129 16.89 4.78 -18.67
C LEU A 129 17.71 4.50 -19.93
N TYR A 130 17.08 4.55 -21.11
CA TYR A 130 17.76 4.33 -22.39
C TYR A 130 18.90 5.34 -22.63
N GLU A 131 18.63 6.65 -22.43
CA GLU A 131 19.61 7.73 -22.56
C GLU A 131 20.72 7.68 -21.49
N SER A 132 20.53 6.92 -20.42
CA SER A 132 21.53 6.68 -19.38
C SER A 132 22.44 5.47 -19.67
N GLY A 133 22.33 4.85 -20.85
CA GLY A 133 23.15 3.69 -21.24
C GLY A 133 22.63 2.34 -20.76
N ALA A 134 21.43 2.29 -20.17
CA ALA A 134 20.84 1.05 -19.71
C ALA A 134 20.27 0.21 -20.87
N LYS A 135 20.34 -1.11 -20.73
CA LYS A 135 19.63 -2.07 -21.60
C LYS A 135 18.22 -2.27 -21.06
N VAL A 136 17.24 -1.62 -21.69
CA VAL A 136 15.86 -1.58 -21.19
C VAL A 136 15.05 -2.79 -21.67
N VAL A 137 14.42 -3.48 -20.72
CA VAL A 137 13.44 -4.55 -20.94
C VAL A 137 12.10 -4.10 -20.39
N LEU A 138 11.04 -4.12 -21.19
CA LEU A 138 9.71 -3.68 -20.82
C LEU A 138 8.81 -4.88 -20.53
N ALA A 139 8.02 -4.79 -19.47
CA ALA A 139 6.96 -5.74 -19.15
C ALA A 139 5.66 -5.00 -18.85
N SER A 140 4.52 -5.52 -19.34
CA SER A 140 3.20 -5.05 -18.92
C SER A 140 2.12 -6.09 -19.18
N ASP A 141 0.96 -5.91 -18.56
CA ASP A 141 -0.32 -6.47 -18.98
C ASP A 141 -1.00 -5.52 -19.95
N TRP A 142 -1.73 -6.01 -20.94
CA TRP A 142 -2.64 -5.18 -21.75
C TRP A 142 -3.84 -5.99 -22.24
N CYS A 143 -4.93 -5.29 -22.60
CA CYS A 143 -6.17 -5.92 -23.04
C CYS A 143 -6.64 -5.32 -24.36
N THR A 144 -7.18 -6.16 -25.24
CA THR A 144 -7.80 -5.75 -26.51
C THR A 144 -9.05 -4.88 -26.30
N LYS A 145 -9.66 -4.91 -25.11
CA LYS A 145 -10.79 -4.02 -24.76
C LYS A 145 -10.39 -2.55 -24.64
N SER A 146 -9.17 -2.27 -24.17
CA SER A 146 -8.67 -0.89 -24.03
C SER A 146 -8.15 -0.34 -25.34
N ASN A 147 -7.57 -1.18 -26.19
CA ASN A 147 -7.18 -0.82 -27.54
C ASN A 147 -7.26 -2.07 -28.43
N PRO A 148 -8.20 -2.13 -29.39
CA PRO A 148 -8.41 -3.32 -30.21
C PRO A 148 -7.25 -3.61 -31.16
N LYS A 149 -6.33 -2.66 -31.36
CA LYS A 149 -5.12 -2.84 -32.17
C LYS A 149 -4.00 -3.59 -31.43
N LEU A 150 -4.07 -3.71 -30.10
CA LEU A 150 -3.04 -4.34 -29.27
C LEU A 150 -3.33 -5.82 -29.03
N ILE A 151 -3.41 -6.57 -30.13
CA ILE A 151 -3.72 -8.00 -30.11
C ILE A 151 -2.46 -8.82 -29.80
N HIS A 152 -1.32 -8.43 -30.36
CA HIS A 152 -0.05 -9.14 -30.25
C HIS A 152 1.07 -8.23 -29.72
N ALA A 153 2.15 -8.83 -29.21
CA ALA A 153 3.30 -8.11 -28.70
C ALA A 153 3.98 -7.24 -29.78
N GLU A 154 3.92 -7.65 -31.04
CA GLU A 154 4.39 -6.89 -32.20
C GLU A 154 3.65 -5.57 -32.34
N SER A 155 2.32 -5.58 -32.27
CA SER A 155 1.52 -4.36 -32.38
C SER A 155 1.77 -3.40 -31.21
N ALA A 156 2.01 -3.95 -30.02
CA ALA A 156 2.41 -3.16 -28.85
C ALA A 156 3.82 -2.57 -29.02
N ALA A 157 4.78 -3.33 -29.55
CA ALA A 157 6.12 -2.86 -29.83
C ALA A 157 6.14 -1.77 -30.92
N ASP A 158 5.34 -1.90 -31.98
CA ASP A 158 5.22 -0.88 -33.04
C ASP A 158 4.66 0.43 -32.49
N PHE A 159 3.61 0.34 -31.66
CA PHE A 159 3.02 1.49 -31.00
C PHE A 159 4.01 2.19 -30.06
N LEU A 160 4.72 1.42 -29.21
CA LEU A 160 5.75 1.97 -28.33
C LEU A 160 6.91 2.56 -29.12
N SER A 161 7.31 1.95 -30.25
CA SER A 161 8.37 2.47 -31.11
C SER A 161 8.01 3.83 -31.69
N SER A 162 6.76 3.99 -32.14
CA SER A 162 6.24 5.26 -32.66
C SER A 162 6.29 6.37 -31.61
N ILE A 163 5.86 6.08 -30.38
CA ILE A 163 5.74 7.09 -29.33
C ILE A 163 7.11 7.41 -28.68
N LEU A 164 7.94 6.39 -28.46
CA LEU A 164 9.26 6.57 -27.87
C LEU A 164 10.24 7.17 -28.88
N LYS A 165 10.02 6.98 -30.18
CA LYS A 165 10.99 7.26 -31.25
C LYS A 165 12.30 6.46 -31.07
N CYS A 166 12.17 5.26 -30.52
CA CYS A 166 13.24 4.28 -30.30
C CYS A 166 12.77 2.94 -30.87
N ARG A 167 13.69 2.07 -31.30
CA ARG A 167 13.32 0.77 -31.83
C ARG A 167 13.02 -0.21 -30.70
N VAL A 168 11.73 -0.47 -30.48
CA VAL A 168 11.25 -1.49 -29.53
C VAL A 168 11.06 -2.82 -30.26
N VAL A 169 11.63 -3.90 -29.74
CA VAL A 169 11.54 -5.24 -30.34
C VAL A 169 10.85 -6.20 -29.36
N PRO A 170 9.78 -6.90 -29.77
CA PRO A 170 9.14 -7.91 -28.92
C PRO A 170 10.03 -9.16 -28.80
N VAL A 171 9.98 -9.81 -27.65
CA VAL A 171 10.77 -11.02 -27.35
C VAL A 171 9.88 -12.12 -26.78
N CYS A 172 9.81 -13.26 -27.47
CA CYS A 172 9.17 -14.50 -27.00
C CYS A 172 10.12 -15.28 -26.07
N SER A 173 10.48 -14.73 -24.91
CA SER A 173 11.42 -15.37 -23.97
C SER A 173 10.75 -16.08 -22.79
N ILE A 174 9.46 -15.80 -22.53
CA ILE A 174 8.76 -16.28 -21.34
C ILE A 174 8.08 -17.64 -21.63
N SER A 175 7.50 -17.80 -22.82
CA SER A 175 6.97 -19.08 -23.29
C SER A 175 8.10 -20.01 -23.78
N CYS A 176 8.63 -20.82 -22.89
CA CYS A 176 9.65 -21.82 -23.23
C CYS A 176 9.09 -22.95 -24.13
N HIS A 177 8.94 -22.73 -25.44
CA HIS A 177 8.73 -23.80 -26.43
C HIS A 177 9.42 -23.63 -27.79
N THR A 178 10.04 -22.50 -28.11
CA THR A 178 10.81 -22.34 -29.36
C THR A 178 12.01 -21.41 -29.20
N PRO A 179 13.21 -21.76 -29.67
CA PRO A 179 14.31 -20.81 -29.81
C PRO A 179 14.04 -19.96 -31.07
N SER A 180 13.26 -18.88 -30.95
CA SER A 180 13.02 -18.01 -32.10
C SER A 180 14.18 -17.03 -32.31
N LYS A 181 14.88 -17.22 -33.44
CA LYS A 181 15.73 -16.29 -34.22
C LYS A 181 16.44 -15.18 -33.43
N ARG A 182 17.74 -15.38 -33.19
CA ARG A 182 18.69 -14.37 -32.68
C ARG A 182 18.95 -13.20 -33.64
N GLU A 183 18.37 -13.22 -34.84
CA GLU A 183 18.54 -12.19 -35.86
C GLU A 183 17.68 -10.96 -35.52
N GLY A 184 18.26 -10.01 -34.78
CA GLY A 184 17.62 -8.72 -34.47
C GLY A 184 17.90 -8.19 -33.06
N LEU A 185 18.30 -9.05 -32.12
CA LEU A 185 18.61 -8.68 -30.73
C LEU A 185 19.81 -7.74 -30.62
N GLU A 186 20.78 -7.84 -31.52
CA GLU A 186 21.98 -6.99 -31.53
C GLU A 186 21.72 -5.55 -32.00
N LYS A 187 20.54 -5.25 -32.54
CA LYS A 187 20.16 -3.92 -33.07
C LYS A 187 18.87 -3.36 -32.41
N ALA A 188 18.46 -3.89 -31.27
CA ALA A 188 17.29 -3.41 -30.54
C ALA A 188 17.72 -2.36 -29.50
N ASP A 189 17.02 -1.23 -29.46
CA ASP A 189 17.24 -0.21 -28.44
C ASP A 189 16.58 -0.63 -27.12
N ILE A 190 15.38 -1.23 -27.24
CA ILE A 190 14.52 -1.62 -26.12
C ILE A 190 13.86 -2.96 -26.45
N LEU A 191 13.77 -3.85 -25.45
CA LEU A 191 13.08 -5.14 -25.58
C LEU A 191 11.70 -5.07 -24.91
N LEU A 192 10.69 -5.72 -25.49
CA LEU A 192 9.35 -5.85 -24.91
C LEU A 192 9.03 -7.34 -24.70
N LEU A 193 8.67 -7.71 -23.46
CA LEU A 193 8.22 -9.06 -23.13
C LEU A 193 6.79 -9.32 -23.57
N GLU A 194 6.42 -10.60 -23.67
CA GLU A 194 5.03 -11.04 -23.92
C GLU A 194 4.05 -10.46 -22.88
N ASN A 195 2.77 -10.38 -23.27
CA ASN A 195 1.72 -9.86 -22.40
C ASN A 195 1.62 -10.70 -21.12
N VAL A 196 2.02 -10.13 -19.98
CA VAL A 196 2.10 -10.92 -18.73
C VAL A 196 0.73 -11.40 -18.23
N SER A 197 -0.37 -10.79 -18.72
CA SER A 197 -1.74 -11.22 -18.38
C SER A 197 -2.16 -12.55 -18.99
N GLU A 198 -1.42 -13.06 -19.98
CA GLU A 198 -1.68 -14.37 -20.60
C GLU A 198 -1.20 -15.53 -19.72
N PHE A 199 -0.37 -15.24 -18.72
CA PHE A 199 0.20 -16.23 -17.80
C PHE A 199 -0.60 -16.27 -16.50
N LYS A 200 -1.13 -17.44 -16.15
CA LYS A 200 -1.85 -17.62 -14.86
C LYS A 200 -0.91 -17.42 -13.67
N GLU A 201 0.37 -17.67 -13.89
CA GLU A 201 1.48 -17.50 -12.98
C GLU A 201 1.65 -16.05 -12.51
N GLU A 202 1.27 -15.07 -13.34
CA GLU A 202 1.31 -13.64 -13.00
C GLU A 202 0.36 -13.32 -11.85
N VAL A 203 -0.90 -13.72 -11.98
CA VAL A 203 -1.94 -13.50 -10.97
C VAL A 203 -1.70 -14.33 -9.72
N ALA A 204 -1.10 -15.51 -9.87
CA ALA A 204 -0.71 -16.37 -8.75
C ALA A 204 0.55 -15.88 -8.00
N ASN A 205 1.22 -14.82 -8.47
CA ASN A 205 2.51 -14.37 -7.96
C ASN A 205 3.52 -15.53 -7.84
N CYS A 206 3.60 -16.36 -8.88
CA CYS A 206 4.41 -17.57 -8.87
C CYS A 206 5.89 -17.24 -8.78
N SER A 207 6.59 -17.81 -7.79
CA SER A 207 8.01 -17.53 -7.55
C SER A 207 8.90 -17.93 -8.73
N LYS A 208 8.61 -19.05 -9.41
CA LYS A 208 9.40 -19.51 -10.57
C LYS A 208 9.24 -18.57 -11.76
N PHE A 209 8.03 -18.06 -11.96
CA PHE A 209 7.73 -17.10 -13.03
C PHE A 209 8.36 -15.74 -12.75
N ALA A 210 8.28 -15.25 -11.51
CA ALA A 210 8.99 -14.03 -11.10
C ALA A 210 10.52 -14.16 -11.27
N GLN A 211 11.09 -15.33 -10.97
CA GLN A 211 12.52 -15.59 -11.20
C GLN A 211 12.86 -15.57 -12.70
N LEU A 212 12.01 -16.14 -13.54
CA LEU A 212 12.14 -16.10 -14.99
C LEU A 212 12.11 -14.66 -15.52
N LEU A 213 11.16 -13.84 -15.05
CA LEU A 213 11.07 -12.41 -15.41
C LEU A 213 12.32 -11.61 -15.00
N SER A 214 12.93 -11.96 -13.86
CA SER A 214 14.13 -11.29 -13.34
C SER A 214 15.45 -11.85 -13.88
N TRP A 215 15.42 -12.89 -14.71
CA TRP A 215 16.66 -13.56 -15.14
C TRP A 215 17.52 -12.59 -15.93
N GLY A 216 18.70 -12.27 -15.39
CA GLY A 216 19.67 -11.40 -16.07
C GLY A 216 19.28 -9.92 -15.99
N ILE A 217 18.34 -9.58 -15.11
CA ILE A 217 17.94 -8.21 -14.78
C ILE A 217 18.71 -7.76 -13.54
N ASP A 218 19.40 -6.64 -13.65
CA ASP A 218 20.09 -6.00 -12.53
C ASP A 218 19.13 -5.17 -11.69
N ILE A 219 18.35 -4.30 -12.36
CA ILE A 219 17.50 -3.30 -11.72
C ILE A 219 16.05 -3.51 -12.15
N PHE A 220 15.15 -3.51 -11.16
CA PHE A 220 13.72 -3.47 -11.39
C PHE A 220 13.19 -2.06 -11.17
N VAL A 221 12.54 -1.50 -12.19
CA VAL A 221 11.80 -0.25 -12.10
C VAL A 221 10.32 -0.56 -12.16
N ASN A 222 9.59 -0.25 -11.09
CA ASN A 222 8.14 -0.30 -11.10
C ASN A 222 7.59 1.07 -11.45
N ASP A 223 7.00 1.19 -12.64
CA ASP A 223 6.28 2.38 -13.11
C ASP A 223 4.78 2.09 -13.32
N SER A 224 4.25 1.05 -12.65
CA SER A 224 2.87 0.57 -12.75
C SER A 224 2.04 0.87 -11.50
N PHE A 225 1.90 2.15 -11.14
CA PHE A 225 1.26 2.52 -9.88
C PHE A 225 -0.19 2.00 -9.77
N SER A 226 -0.93 1.93 -10.87
CA SER A 226 -2.32 1.44 -10.88
C SER A 226 -2.48 0.00 -10.39
N LEU A 227 -1.41 -0.80 -10.47
CA LEU A 227 -1.39 -2.20 -10.06
C LEU A 227 -0.83 -2.40 -8.64
N SER A 228 -0.46 -1.32 -7.94
CA SER A 228 0.20 -1.41 -6.63
C SER A 228 -0.65 -2.02 -5.53
N HIS A 229 -1.98 -2.11 -5.72
CA HIS A 229 -2.90 -2.77 -4.81
C HIS A 229 -2.98 -4.29 -4.98
N LYS A 230 -2.37 -4.84 -6.04
CA LYS A 230 -2.37 -6.27 -6.36
C LYS A 230 -1.04 -6.92 -6.01
N ILE A 231 -1.09 -8.21 -5.71
CA ILE A 231 0.10 -9.04 -5.51
C ILE A 231 0.31 -9.82 -6.82
N LEU A 232 1.22 -9.35 -7.68
CA LEU A 232 1.52 -9.98 -8.97
C LEU A 232 2.99 -10.36 -9.08
N ALA A 233 3.32 -11.31 -9.95
CA ALA A 233 4.70 -11.70 -10.17
C ALA A 233 5.52 -10.54 -10.77
N SER A 234 4.99 -9.81 -11.75
CA SER A 234 5.69 -8.71 -12.43
C SER A 234 5.79 -7.41 -11.62
N THR A 235 5.05 -7.26 -10.52
CA THR A 235 5.06 -6.04 -9.68
C THR A 235 5.63 -6.28 -8.27
N VAL A 236 5.40 -7.46 -7.69
CA VAL A 236 5.79 -7.80 -6.32
C VAL A 236 6.79 -8.96 -6.30
N GLY A 237 6.53 -10.03 -7.06
CA GLY A 237 7.37 -11.22 -7.08
C GLY A 237 8.78 -10.93 -7.60
N VAL A 238 8.87 -10.22 -8.73
CA VAL A 238 10.11 -9.92 -9.45
C VAL A 238 11.09 -9.13 -8.60
N ALA A 239 10.57 -8.22 -7.77
CA ALA A 239 11.37 -7.41 -6.88
C ALA A 239 12.30 -8.32 -6.05
N ARG A 240 11.85 -9.49 -5.58
CA ARG A 240 12.62 -10.42 -4.72
C ARG A 240 13.95 -10.89 -5.32
N PHE A 241 14.09 -10.81 -6.64
CA PHE A 241 15.23 -11.36 -7.37
C PHE A 241 16.14 -10.30 -7.98
N CYS A 242 15.71 -9.03 -8.02
CA CYS A 242 16.51 -7.92 -8.54
C CYS A 242 17.37 -7.29 -7.45
N HIS A 243 18.54 -6.77 -7.85
CA HIS A 243 19.51 -6.15 -6.94
C HIS A 243 18.96 -4.83 -6.37
N SER A 244 18.40 -3.99 -7.24
CA SER A 244 17.76 -2.72 -6.88
C SER A 244 16.31 -2.69 -7.36
N CYS A 245 15.43 -2.09 -6.56
CA CYS A 245 14.02 -1.90 -6.89
C CYS A 245 13.68 -0.42 -6.74
N VAL A 246 13.24 0.22 -7.82
CA VAL A 246 13.12 1.68 -7.89
C VAL A 246 11.74 2.06 -8.43
N ALA A 247 11.16 3.14 -7.93
CA ALA A 247 9.96 3.75 -8.51
C ALA A 247 10.32 4.57 -9.75
N GLY A 248 9.57 4.36 -10.84
CA GLY A 248 9.63 5.22 -12.02
C GLY A 248 9.02 6.61 -11.75
N PHE A 249 9.13 7.53 -12.70
CA PHE A 249 8.66 8.92 -12.52
C PHE A 249 7.13 9.02 -12.45
N HIS A 250 6.40 8.19 -13.19
CA HIS A 250 4.94 8.15 -13.10
C HIS A 250 4.50 7.58 -11.74
N PHE A 251 5.19 6.54 -11.26
CA PHE A 251 4.95 5.97 -9.94
C PHE A 251 5.23 6.95 -8.80
N GLU A 252 6.37 7.65 -8.86
CA GLU A 252 6.76 8.69 -7.89
C GLU A 252 5.68 9.78 -7.78
N GLU A 253 5.27 10.35 -8.93
CA GLU A 253 4.25 11.40 -8.96
C GLU A 253 2.90 10.89 -8.40
N SER A 254 2.48 9.68 -8.79
CA SER A 254 1.22 9.09 -8.32
C SER A 254 1.25 8.80 -6.82
N LEU A 255 2.39 8.36 -6.30
CA LEU A 255 2.58 8.15 -4.86
C LEU A 255 2.53 9.48 -4.10
N CYS A 256 3.12 10.55 -4.65
CA CYS A 256 3.05 11.90 -4.07
C CYS A 256 1.59 12.38 -4.00
N GLN A 257 0.81 12.18 -5.07
CA GLN A 257 -0.62 12.51 -5.08
C GLN A 257 -1.41 11.67 -4.07
N LEU A 258 -1.10 10.38 -3.92
CA LEU A 258 -1.73 9.53 -2.91
C LEU A 258 -1.43 10.02 -1.48
N LYS A 259 -0.20 10.48 -1.21
CA LYS A 259 0.18 11.09 0.07
C LYS A 259 -0.65 12.34 0.35
N LYS A 260 -0.80 13.22 -0.64
CA LYS A 260 -1.68 14.40 -0.53
C LYS A 260 -3.12 14.03 -0.20
N VAL A 261 -3.66 12.92 -0.74
CA VAL A 261 -5.02 12.46 -0.38
C VAL A 261 -5.14 12.19 1.13
N ALA A 262 -4.13 11.59 1.76
CA ALA A 262 -4.13 11.31 3.20
C ALA A 262 -3.91 12.56 4.10
N GLU A 263 -3.22 13.58 3.59
CA GLU A 263 -2.86 14.78 4.36
C GLU A 263 -4.08 15.66 4.64
N THR A 264 -4.29 16.06 5.90
CA THR A 264 -5.50 16.81 6.32
C THR A 264 -5.18 18.13 7.03
N ARG A 265 -3.89 18.51 7.11
CA ARG A 265 -3.46 19.62 7.96
C ARG A 265 -3.90 20.97 7.38
N GLY A 266 -4.76 21.67 8.13
CA GLY A 266 -4.98 23.12 8.02
C GLY A 266 -6.01 23.60 7.00
N ASN A 267 -6.57 22.72 6.17
CA ASN A 267 -7.40 23.12 5.03
C ASN A 267 -8.82 22.54 5.09
N SER A 268 -9.83 23.32 4.69
CA SER A 268 -11.20 22.82 4.51
C SER A 268 -11.23 21.73 3.45
N TYR A 269 -11.44 20.48 3.86
CA TYR A 269 -11.32 19.28 3.02
C TYR A 269 -12.68 18.63 2.74
N VAL A 270 -13.09 18.65 1.47
CA VAL A 270 -14.34 18.04 1.00
C VAL A 270 -14.05 16.80 0.16
N ALA A 271 -14.77 15.70 0.42
CA ALA A 271 -14.75 14.51 -0.42
C ALA A 271 -16.04 14.39 -1.23
N LEU A 272 -15.92 14.45 -2.56
CA LEU A 272 -16.97 14.13 -3.53
C LEU A 272 -16.86 12.65 -3.93
N ILE A 273 -17.90 11.88 -3.64
CA ILE A 273 -17.86 10.41 -3.63
C ILE A 273 -18.95 9.88 -4.55
N GLY A 274 -18.54 9.19 -5.61
CA GLY A 274 -19.42 8.62 -6.62
C GLY A 274 -19.37 7.09 -6.76
N GLY A 275 -20.11 6.58 -7.74
CA GLY A 275 -20.26 5.17 -8.05
C GLY A 275 -21.25 4.44 -7.14
N GLY A 276 -21.05 3.14 -6.95
CA GLY A 276 -21.86 2.29 -6.06
C GLY A 276 -20.98 1.39 -5.18
N ASN A 277 -21.53 0.27 -4.72
CA ASN A 277 -20.89 -0.72 -3.84
C ASN A 277 -20.41 -0.10 -2.52
N LEU A 278 -21.33 0.52 -1.76
CA LEU A 278 -21.02 1.19 -0.51
C LEU A 278 -20.42 0.20 0.49
N SER A 279 -20.98 -1.00 0.62
CA SER A 279 -20.53 -2.00 1.60
C SER A 279 -19.06 -2.38 1.41
N GLN A 280 -18.61 -2.52 0.15
CA GLN A 280 -17.21 -2.85 -0.17
C GLN A 280 -16.24 -1.70 0.13
N LYS A 281 -16.76 -0.47 0.27
CA LYS A 281 -15.99 0.77 0.47
C LYS A 281 -16.18 1.37 1.85
N ALA A 282 -17.02 0.79 2.71
CA ALA A 282 -17.40 1.34 4.01
C ALA A 282 -16.19 1.74 4.87
N ALA A 283 -15.17 0.88 4.99
CA ALA A 283 -13.94 1.21 5.74
C ALA A 283 -13.21 2.46 5.20
N ALA A 284 -13.16 2.67 3.89
CA ALA A 284 -12.61 3.89 3.30
C ALA A 284 -13.51 5.11 3.52
N LEU A 285 -14.83 4.92 3.50
CA LEU A 285 -15.80 5.99 3.77
C LEU A 285 -15.77 6.41 5.24
N HIS A 286 -15.59 5.47 6.18
CA HIS A 286 -15.33 5.78 7.58
C HIS A 286 -14.07 6.62 7.74
N PHE A 287 -12.99 6.26 7.03
CA PHE A 287 -11.76 7.05 7.02
C PHE A 287 -12.02 8.49 6.55
N LEU A 288 -12.73 8.68 5.44
CA LEU A 288 -13.07 10.01 4.93
C LEU A 288 -14.00 10.77 5.90
N ALA A 289 -15.04 10.12 6.43
CA ALA A 289 -15.95 10.71 7.41
C ALA A 289 -15.27 11.11 8.72
N SER A 290 -14.17 10.43 9.08
CA SER A 290 -13.35 10.76 10.24
C SER A 290 -12.35 11.90 10.02
N ARG A 291 -12.20 12.40 8.78
CA ARG A 291 -11.16 13.37 8.40
C ARG A 291 -11.65 14.59 7.64
N CYS A 292 -12.59 14.42 6.72
CA CYS A 292 -13.13 15.51 5.91
C CYS A 292 -14.08 16.40 6.72
N ASP A 293 -14.20 17.66 6.29
CA ASP A 293 -15.13 18.66 6.79
C ASP A 293 -16.49 18.58 6.07
N GLY A 294 -16.48 18.06 4.84
CA GLY A 294 -17.69 17.78 4.06
C GLY A 294 -17.60 16.49 3.26
N LEU A 295 -18.71 15.77 3.17
CA LEU A 295 -18.89 14.60 2.33
C LEU A 295 -20.04 14.86 1.35
N VAL A 296 -19.78 14.71 0.05
CA VAL A 296 -20.78 14.86 -1.00
C VAL A 296 -20.96 13.52 -1.68
N PHE A 297 -22.11 12.89 -1.52
CA PHE A 297 -22.42 11.62 -2.16
C PHE A 297 -23.18 11.86 -3.46
N ILE A 298 -22.68 11.29 -4.56
CA ILE A 298 -23.28 11.33 -5.89
C ILE A 298 -23.35 9.90 -6.46
N GLY A 299 -23.99 9.73 -7.62
CA GLY A 299 -24.20 8.41 -8.23
C GLY A 299 -25.04 7.48 -7.34
N LYS A 300 -24.97 6.18 -7.61
CA LYS A 300 -25.75 5.16 -6.88
C LYS A 300 -25.50 5.11 -5.37
N MET A 301 -24.32 5.57 -4.92
CA MET A 301 -23.96 5.60 -3.50
C MET A 301 -24.80 6.58 -2.69
N SER A 302 -25.28 7.66 -3.33
CA SER A 302 -26.16 8.64 -2.68
C SER A 302 -27.45 8.03 -2.16
N PHE A 303 -28.04 7.05 -2.87
CA PHE A 303 -29.27 6.38 -2.41
C PHE A 303 -29.08 5.62 -1.10
N GLN A 304 -27.90 5.07 -0.83
CA GLN A 304 -27.63 4.38 0.45
C GLN A 304 -27.66 5.36 1.62
N ILE A 305 -27.03 6.52 1.44
CA ILE A 305 -26.97 7.58 2.45
C ILE A 305 -28.35 8.22 2.64
N MET A 306 -29.07 8.48 1.55
CA MET A 306 -30.44 8.98 1.60
C MET A 306 -31.37 8.02 2.36
N HIS A 307 -31.27 6.72 2.08
CA HIS A 307 -32.03 5.68 2.78
C HIS A 307 -31.68 5.64 4.27
N ALA A 308 -30.39 5.71 4.62
CA ALA A 308 -29.93 5.77 6.02
C ALA A 308 -30.43 7.03 6.76
N LEU A 309 -30.62 8.15 6.05
CA LEU A 309 -31.22 9.37 6.58
C LEU A 309 -32.76 9.33 6.66
N GLY A 310 -33.38 8.20 6.29
CA GLY A 310 -34.84 8.02 6.37
C GLY A 310 -35.62 8.60 5.19
N LEU A 311 -34.95 8.92 4.07
CA LEU A 311 -35.63 9.38 2.85
C LEU A 311 -36.22 8.22 2.07
N SER A 312 -37.38 8.44 1.48
CA SER A 312 -38.00 7.50 0.55
C SER A 312 -37.18 7.43 -0.73
N VAL A 313 -36.56 6.29 -0.99
CA VAL A 313 -35.80 6.00 -2.22
C VAL A 313 -36.28 4.69 -2.84
N PRO A 314 -36.21 4.52 -4.17
CA PRO A 314 -36.55 3.26 -4.79
C PRO A 314 -35.60 2.15 -4.33
N LEU A 315 -36.16 1.05 -3.85
CA LEU A 315 -35.39 -0.05 -3.21
C LEU A 315 -34.39 -0.71 -4.17
N ASP A 316 -34.65 -0.70 -5.48
CA ASP A 316 -33.73 -1.26 -6.49
C ASP A 316 -32.39 -0.50 -6.57
N PHE A 317 -32.33 0.73 -6.05
CA PHE A 317 -31.07 1.47 -5.94
C PHE A 317 -30.37 1.25 -4.60
N VAL A 318 -30.99 0.58 -3.63
CA VAL A 318 -30.42 0.30 -2.31
C VAL A 318 -29.69 -1.05 -2.36
N GLU A 319 -28.41 -1.05 -2.01
CA GLU A 319 -27.59 -2.25 -1.99
C GLU A 319 -27.93 -3.10 -0.76
N TYR A 320 -28.12 -4.40 -0.98
CA TYR A 320 -28.35 -5.34 0.11
C TYR A 320 -27.16 -5.36 1.10
N GLY A 321 -27.45 -5.10 2.37
CA GLY A 321 -26.43 -5.06 3.44
C GLY A 321 -25.74 -3.70 3.63
N ALA A 322 -25.98 -2.71 2.78
CA ALA A 322 -25.32 -1.40 2.87
C ALA A 322 -25.89 -0.46 3.96
N LEU A 323 -27.11 -0.73 4.47
CA LEU A 323 -27.80 0.17 5.40
C LEU A 323 -27.03 0.40 6.70
N ASN A 324 -26.50 -0.66 7.32
CA ASN A 324 -25.76 -0.54 8.58
C ASN A 324 -24.49 0.29 8.39
N GLU A 325 -23.75 0.01 7.31
CA GLU A 325 -22.53 0.75 6.97
C GLU A 325 -22.84 2.23 6.66
N ALA A 326 -23.94 2.52 5.96
CA ALA A 326 -24.39 3.87 5.67
C ALA A 326 -24.79 4.63 6.94
N LEU A 327 -25.52 3.98 7.86
CA LEU A 327 -25.88 4.55 9.17
C LEU A 327 -24.63 4.87 9.98
N ASP A 328 -23.64 3.99 10.01
CA ASP A 328 -22.39 4.22 10.73
C ASP A 328 -21.62 5.42 10.15
N ILE A 329 -21.59 5.58 8.82
CA ILE A 329 -21.00 6.76 8.16
C ILE A 329 -21.73 8.05 8.56
N VAL A 330 -23.08 8.04 8.51
CA VAL A 330 -23.92 9.18 8.92
C VAL A 330 -23.67 9.54 10.38
N GLN A 331 -23.59 8.55 11.26
CA GLN A 331 -23.36 8.75 12.68
C GLN A 331 -21.97 9.37 12.96
N ILE A 332 -20.93 8.91 12.28
CA ILE A 332 -19.58 9.48 12.41
C ILE A 332 -19.58 10.95 11.96
N ALA A 333 -20.18 11.24 10.81
CA ALA A 333 -20.26 12.60 10.30
C ALA A 333 -21.04 13.50 11.25
N TYR A 334 -22.19 13.03 11.76
CA TYR A 334 -22.99 13.75 12.76
C TYR A 334 -22.19 14.05 14.02
N ASN A 335 -21.50 13.06 14.58
CA ASN A 335 -20.69 13.22 15.79
C ASN A 335 -19.55 14.23 15.62
N ARG A 336 -19.05 14.42 14.40
CA ARG A 336 -17.98 15.38 14.07
C ARG A 336 -18.50 16.72 13.55
N ASN A 337 -19.82 16.90 13.44
CA ASN A 337 -20.44 18.03 12.74
C ASN A 337 -19.95 18.18 11.27
N THR A 338 -19.57 17.07 10.63
CA THR A 338 -19.20 17.01 9.22
C THR A 338 -20.47 17.13 8.36
N GLN A 339 -20.48 18.05 7.40
CA GLN A 339 -21.63 18.23 6.52
C GLN A 339 -21.74 17.07 5.53
N ILE A 340 -22.89 16.39 5.49
CA ILE A 340 -23.22 15.44 4.43
C ILE A 340 -24.15 16.11 3.41
N LEU A 341 -23.73 16.14 2.15
CA LEU A 341 -24.58 16.48 1.01
C LEU A 341 -24.92 15.22 0.21
N TYR A 342 -26.16 15.20 -0.26
CA TYR A 342 -26.73 14.21 -1.16
C TYR A 342 -27.67 14.94 -2.13
N PRO A 343 -27.96 14.40 -3.32
CA PRO A 343 -28.73 15.12 -4.32
C PRO A 343 -30.16 15.37 -3.86
N LYS A 344 -30.67 16.58 -4.14
CA LYS A 344 -32.05 16.99 -3.83
C LYS A 344 -33.01 16.77 -4.98
N ASP A 345 -32.49 16.63 -6.19
CA ASP A 345 -33.22 16.49 -7.43
C ASP A 345 -32.40 15.72 -8.47
N PHE A 346 -33.10 15.04 -9.39
CA PHE A 346 -32.52 14.19 -10.42
C PHE A 346 -33.20 14.41 -11.76
N TRP A 347 -32.42 14.37 -12.83
CA TRP A 347 -32.97 14.10 -14.16
C TRP A 347 -33.23 12.61 -14.26
N CYS A 348 -34.46 12.25 -14.59
CA CYS A 348 -34.90 10.87 -14.75
C CYS A 348 -35.37 10.61 -16.18
N LYS A 349 -35.15 9.38 -16.64
CA LYS A 349 -35.76 8.83 -17.85
C LYS A 349 -36.78 7.75 -17.49
N ASN A 350 -37.68 7.46 -18.40
CA ASN A 350 -38.59 6.34 -18.30
C ASN A 350 -38.56 5.55 -19.61
N ASP A 351 -38.36 4.24 -19.53
CA ASP A 351 -38.23 3.39 -20.72
C ASP A 351 -39.53 3.29 -21.53
N CYS A 352 -40.69 3.54 -20.90
CA CYS A 352 -41.98 3.65 -21.60
C CYS A 352 -42.11 4.96 -22.41
N PHE A 353 -41.28 5.97 -22.12
CA PHE A 353 -41.25 7.27 -22.80
C PHE A 353 -39.84 7.58 -23.32
N PRO A 354 -39.34 6.80 -24.30
CA PRO A 354 -37.96 6.93 -24.77
C PRO A 354 -37.70 8.34 -25.31
N GLY A 355 -36.68 9.02 -24.77
CA GLY A 355 -36.28 10.37 -25.15
C GLY A 355 -36.88 11.51 -24.32
N LYS A 356 -37.81 11.23 -23.39
CA LYS A 356 -38.30 12.23 -22.42
C LYS A 356 -37.45 12.21 -21.15
N LEU A 357 -36.89 13.37 -20.81
CA LEU A 357 -36.22 13.61 -19.53
C LEU A 357 -37.09 14.52 -18.67
N GLU A 358 -37.32 14.14 -17.43
CA GLU A 358 -38.07 14.92 -16.46
C GLU A 358 -37.27 15.11 -15.17
N LEU A 359 -37.51 16.24 -14.50
CA LEU A 359 -36.86 16.57 -13.24
C LEU A 359 -37.74 16.11 -12.08
N PHE A 360 -37.18 15.29 -11.19
CA PHE A 360 -37.86 14.82 -9.99
C PHE A 360 -37.13 15.25 -8.72
N PRO A 361 -37.86 15.58 -7.64
CA PRO A 361 -37.25 15.71 -6.33
C PRO A 361 -36.78 14.35 -5.82
N SER A 362 -35.73 14.36 -5.01
CA SER A 362 -35.05 13.18 -4.47
C SER A 362 -35.95 12.25 -3.64
N ASN A 363 -37.00 12.79 -3.02
CA ASN A 363 -37.99 12.07 -2.21
C ASN A 363 -39.30 11.75 -2.97
N GLY A 364 -39.34 11.94 -4.29
CA GLY A 364 -40.56 11.82 -5.08
C GLY A 364 -40.32 11.28 -6.49
N ILE A 365 -39.31 10.45 -6.68
CA ILE A 365 -39.09 9.74 -7.95
C ILE A 365 -40.26 8.76 -8.13
N LEU A 366 -41.03 8.92 -9.21
CA LEU A 366 -42.17 8.06 -9.53
C LEU A 366 -41.70 6.68 -10.01
N ASP A 367 -42.54 5.66 -9.78
CA ASP A 367 -42.27 4.30 -10.24
C ASP A 367 -42.03 4.26 -11.77
N GLY A 368 -41.04 3.47 -12.18
CA GLY A 368 -40.62 3.37 -13.58
C GLY A 368 -39.71 4.50 -14.07
N TRP A 369 -39.48 5.55 -13.28
CA TRP A 369 -38.49 6.59 -13.58
C TRP A 369 -37.13 6.26 -12.97
N VAL A 370 -36.09 6.35 -13.80
CA VAL A 370 -34.71 5.99 -13.45
C VAL A 370 -33.83 7.23 -13.53
N PRO A 371 -33.14 7.61 -12.44
CA PRO A 371 -32.16 8.69 -12.45
C PRO A 371 -31.03 8.46 -13.45
N VAL A 372 -30.68 9.51 -14.19
CA VAL A 372 -29.59 9.52 -15.18
C VAL A 372 -28.53 10.59 -14.88
N ASP A 373 -28.89 11.68 -14.21
CA ASP A 373 -27.99 12.80 -13.89
C ASP A 373 -28.49 13.62 -12.69
N LEU A 374 -27.64 14.51 -12.17
CA LEU A 374 -27.98 15.46 -11.10
C LEU A 374 -28.88 16.58 -11.61
N GLY A 375 -29.88 16.97 -10.81
CA GLY A 375 -30.68 18.16 -11.08
C GLY A 375 -29.98 19.48 -10.72
N PRO A 376 -30.53 20.63 -11.15
CA PRO A 376 -29.95 21.94 -10.91
C PRO A 376 -29.81 22.30 -9.42
N VAL A 377 -30.78 21.95 -8.57
CA VAL A 377 -30.73 22.28 -7.14
C VAL A 377 -29.54 21.60 -6.47
N SER A 378 -29.32 20.33 -6.80
CA SER A 378 -28.17 19.56 -6.33
C SER A 378 -26.85 20.17 -6.76
N LEU A 379 -26.74 20.60 -8.02
CA LEU A 379 -25.53 21.23 -8.55
C LEU A 379 -25.22 22.55 -7.85
N ASP A 380 -26.24 23.37 -7.55
CA ASP A 380 -26.08 24.64 -6.85
C ASP A 380 -25.61 24.43 -5.39
N GLU A 381 -26.17 23.44 -4.68
CA GLU A 381 -25.72 23.08 -3.32
C GLU A 381 -24.26 22.59 -3.32
N ILE A 382 -23.91 21.72 -4.26
CA ILE A 382 -22.53 21.23 -4.43
C ILE A 382 -21.58 22.41 -4.70
N ASN A 383 -21.97 23.35 -5.58
CA ASN A 383 -21.16 24.53 -5.88
C ASN A 383 -20.96 25.42 -4.65
N SER A 384 -22.01 25.64 -3.85
CA SER A 384 -21.93 26.45 -2.64
C SER A 384 -20.97 25.88 -1.60
N LEU A 385 -20.89 24.54 -1.51
CA LEU A 385 -19.93 23.87 -0.63
C LEU A 385 -18.51 23.92 -1.20
N LEU A 386 -18.34 23.54 -2.47
CA LEU A 386 -17.02 23.45 -3.10
C LEU A 386 -16.34 24.82 -3.25
N THR A 387 -17.08 25.91 -3.37
CA THR A 387 -16.50 27.26 -3.46
C THR A 387 -15.82 27.74 -2.17
N LYS A 388 -16.06 27.06 -1.04
CA LYS A 388 -15.51 27.41 0.27
C LYS A 388 -14.36 26.51 0.71
N CYS A 389 -14.10 25.42 -0.02
CA CYS A 389 -13.06 24.47 0.36
C CYS A 389 -11.72 24.79 -0.28
N GLU A 390 -10.66 24.40 0.41
CA GLU A 390 -9.28 24.56 -0.05
C GLU A 390 -8.71 23.27 -0.62
N LYS A 391 -9.33 22.13 -0.29
CA LYS A 391 -8.97 20.81 -0.78
C LYS A 391 -10.21 20.01 -1.17
N VAL A 392 -10.15 19.38 -2.33
CA VAL A 392 -11.22 18.50 -2.84
C VAL A 392 -10.65 17.17 -3.29
N LEU A 393 -11.24 16.08 -2.79
CA LEU A 393 -11.05 14.74 -3.33
C LEU A 393 -12.30 14.34 -4.09
N TRP A 394 -12.21 14.12 -5.40
CA TRP A 394 -13.28 13.48 -6.16
C TRP A 394 -12.91 12.04 -6.50
N ILE A 395 -13.68 11.08 -5.99
CA ILE A 395 -13.47 9.66 -6.24
C ILE A 395 -14.74 8.97 -6.77
N GLY A 396 -14.62 8.38 -7.96
CA GLY A 396 -15.68 7.58 -8.58
C GLY A 396 -16.64 8.38 -9.47
N PRO A 397 -17.36 7.68 -10.36
CA PRO A 397 -18.18 8.32 -11.39
C PRO A 397 -19.49 8.90 -10.86
N LEU A 398 -20.03 9.88 -11.57
CA LEU A 398 -21.36 10.44 -11.32
C LEU A 398 -22.51 9.52 -11.78
N LYS A 399 -22.22 8.46 -12.55
CA LYS A 399 -23.20 7.59 -13.21
C LYS A 399 -24.25 7.01 -12.24
N PHE A 400 -25.52 7.17 -12.63
CA PHE A 400 -26.70 6.57 -11.98
C PHE A 400 -27.25 5.36 -12.76
N SER A 401 -27.17 5.38 -14.10
CA SER A 401 -27.55 4.28 -15.01
C SER A 401 -26.69 4.27 -16.28
N ASP A 402 -26.75 3.18 -17.05
CA ASP A 402 -25.85 2.90 -18.20
C ASP A 402 -26.26 3.58 -19.52
N SER A 403 -27.25 4.48 -19.54
CA SER A 403 -27.73 5.10 -20.78
C SER A 403 -26.85 6.26 -21.25
N ASN A 404 -26.56 6.29 -22.55
CA ASN A 404 -25.81 7.38 -23.24
C ASN A 404 -26.58 8.72 -23.31
N GLN A 405 -27.84 8.77 -22.86
CA GLN A 405 -28.63 9.99 -22.75
C GLN A 405 -28.25 10.71 -21.47
N HIS A 406 -27.28 11.61 -21.57
CA HIS A 406 -26.81 12.44 -20.47
C HIS A 406 -27.34 13.86 -20.62
N THR A 407 -27.71 14.50 -19.51
CA THR A 407 -27.84 15.95 -19.45
C THR A 407 -26.47 16.60 -19.21
N ASN A 408 -26.44 17.93 -19.10
CA ASN A 408 -25.21 18.70 -18.88
C ASN A 408 -24.71 18.66 -17.42
N GLY A 409 -25.22 17.80 -16.53
CA GLY A 409 -24.89 17.81 -15.10
C GLY A 409 -23.44 17.42 -14.83
N ALA A 410 -22.97 16.34 -15.44
CA ALA A 410 -21.55 15.98 -15.44
C ALA A 410 -20.69 17.14 -16.00
N SER A 411 -21.04 17.70 -17.17
CA SER A 411 -20.30 18.81 -17.77
C SER A 411 -20.26 20.07 -16.87
N ARG A 412 -21.35 20.39 -16.17
CA ARG A 412 -21.39 21.52 -15.22
C ARG A 412 -20.51 21.27 -14.01
N LEU A 413 -20.53 20.07 -13.45
CA LEU A 413 -19.63 19.70 -12.37
C LEU A 413 -18.16 19.83 -12.81
N THR A 414 -17.85 19.60 -14.09
CA THR A 414 -16.49 19.76 -14.65
C THR A 414 -16.10 21.22 -14.58
N GLN A 415 -16.97 22.08 -15.11
CA GLN A 415 -16.75 23.53 -15.15
C GLN A 415 -16.56 24.09 -13.74
N MET A 416 -17.33 23.59 -12.77
CA MET A 416 -17.17 23.96 -11.36
C MET A 416 -15.79 23.58 -10.84
N LEU A 417 -15.34 22.34 -11.06
CA LEU A 417 -14.02 21.87 -10.64
C LEU A 417 -12.88 22.61 -11.34
N ASP A 418 -13.01 22.93 -12.63
CA ASP A 418 -12.03 23.73 -13.37
C ASP A 418 -11.88 25.14 -12.77
N ILE A 419 -13.00 25.77 -12.38
CA ILE A 419 -12.99 27.08 -11.69
C ILE A 419 -12.28 26.97 -10.33
N LEU A 420 -12.45 25.87 -9.59
CA LEU A 420 -11.73 25.66 -8.32
C LEU A 420 -10.23 25.57 -8.52
N CYS A 421 -9.77 24.90 -9.58
CA CYS A 421 -8.35 24.80 -9.92
C CYS A 421 -7.76 26.20 -10.19
N GLN A 422 -8.48 27.05 -10.91
CA GLN A 422 -8.05 28.44 -11.19
C GLN A 422 -7.93 29.27 -9.89
N ARG A 423 -8.67 28.91 -8.83
CA ARG A 423 -8.64 29.56 -7.52
C ARG A 423 -7.61 28.97 -6.56
N LYS A 424 -6.69 28.11 -7.03
CA LYS A 424 -5.66 27.43 -6.23
C LYS A 424 -6.21 26.44 -5.18
N CYS A 425 -7.41 25.88 -5.39
CA CYS A 425 -7.86 24.73 -4.61
C CYS A 425 -7.03 23.49 -4.96
N ASP A 426 -6.59 22.72 -3.96
CA ASP A 426 -5.94 21.43 -4.18
C ASP A 426 -6.98 20.37 -4.56
N LEU A 427 -7.20 20.21 -5.86
CA LEU A 427 -8.12 19.23 -6.42
C LEU A 427 -7.38 17.94 -6.77
N THR A 428 -7.83 16.81 -6.24
CA THR A 428 -7.42 15.47 -6.65
C THR A 428 -8.60 14.69 -7.19
N VAL A 429 -8.50 14.25 -8.45
CA VAL A 429 -9.50 13.43 -9.15
C VAL A 429 -9.02 11.99 -9.25
N VAL A 430 -9.90 11.04 -8.94
CA VAL A 430 -9.57 9.62 -8.83
C VAL A 430 -10.51 8.76 -9.70
N GLY A 431 -9.91 8.03 -10.65
CA GLY A 431 -10.57 7.08 -11.55
C GLY A 431 -10.63 7.54 -13.00
N SER A 432 -10.50 6.59 -13.95
CA SER A 432 -10.62 6.86 -15.39
C SER A 432 -11.99 7.43 -15.80
N MET A 433 -13.08 7.01 -15.15
CA MET A 433 -14.43 7.50 -15.44
C MET A 433 -14.77 8.83 -14.76
N ALA A 434 -13.86 9.37 -13.93
CA ALA A 434 -13.89 10.74 -13.46
C ALA A 434 -13.20 11.70 -14.47
N GLN A 435 -12.62 11.17 -15.56
CA GLN A 435 -12.24 11.96 -16.72
C GLN A 435 -13.49 12.49 -17.41
N MET A 436 -13.93 13.64 -16.91
CA MET A 436 -14.56 14.66 -17.73
C MET A 436 -13.72 14.81 -19.00
N LYS A 437 -14.36 14.74 -20.17
CA LYS A 437 -13.69 15.01 -21.45
C LYS A 437 -12.93 16.33 -21.32
N LYS A 438 -11.60 16.26 -21.51
CA LYS A 438 -10.67 17.40 -21.43
C LYS A 438 -11.20 18.59 -22.23
N SER A 439 -11.60 19.66 -21.56
CA SER A 439 -11.47 21.01 -22.11
C SER A 439 -10.18 21.61 -21.55
N SER A 440 -9.16 21.75 -22.40
CA SER A 440 -7.84 22.33 -22.15
C SER A 440 -6.76 21.44 -21.50
N SER A 441 -5.54 21.62 -22.02
CA SER A 441 -4.34 20.82 -21.81
C SER A 441 -3.52 21.23 -20.57
N ASP A 442 -4.04 22.10 -19.71
CA ASP A 442 -3.26 22.74 -18.64
C ASP A 442 -4.06 22.89 -17.33
N SER A 443 -4.86 21.87 -17.00
CA SER A 443 -5.71 21.90 -15.81
C SER A 443 -4.89 21.54 -14.57
N GLY A 444 -4.77 22.50 -13.65
CA GLY A 444 -3.94 22.43 -12.43
C GLY A 444 -4.42 21.46 -11.34
N PHE A 445 -5.10 20.36 -11.69
CA PHE A 445 -5.53 19.34 -10.74
C PHE A 445 -4.67 18.07 -10.79
N ASN A 446 -4.65 17.33 -9.68
CA ASN A 446 -3.96 16.05 -9.54
C ASN A 446 -4.88 14.91 -10.02
N MET A 447 -4.33 13.89 -10.71
CA MET A 447 -5.11 12.79 -11.27
C MET A 447 -4.53 11.42 -10.92
N LEU A 448 -5.30 10.60 -10.22
CA LEU A 448 -5.00 9.20 -9.96
C LEU A 448 -5.92 8.30 -10.79
N VAL A 449 -5.36 7.62 -11.79
CA VAL A 449 -6.17 6.89 -12.78
C VAL A 449 -6.92 5.69 -12.20
N ASN A 450 -6.35 4.99 -11.22
CA ASN A 450 -6.94 3.78 -10.68
C ASN A 450 -7.53 4.01 -9.29
N ALA A 451 -8.86 4.06 -9.22
CA ALA A 451 -9.58 4.26 -7.98
C ALA A 451 -9.40 3.12 -6.98
N SER A 452 -9.15 1.88 -7.43
CA SER A 452 -8.96 0.73 -6.53
C SER A 452 -7.74 0.91 -5.64
N VAL A 453 -6.65 1.51 -6.15
CA VAL A 453 -5.46 1.81 -5.33
C VAL A 453 -5.82 2.77 -4.19
N VAL A 454 -6.56 3.84 -4.50
CA VAL A 454 -6.98 4.84 -3.51
C VAL A 454 -7.96 4.23 -2.52
N TRP A 455 -8.91 3.41 -2.97
CA TRP A 455 -9.85 2.73 -2.07
C TRP A 455 -9.14 1.80 -1.10
N GLU A 456 -8.19 0.98 -1.56
CA GLU A 456 -7.42 0.08 -0.68
C GLU A 456 -6.55 0.87 0.32
N PHE A 457 -5.95 1.96 -0.14
CA PHE A 457 -5.19 2.87 0.72
C PHE A 457 -6.06 3.51 1.81
N LEU A 458 -7.22 4.06 1.45
CA LEU A 458 -8.15 4.67 2.40
C LEU A 458 -8.75 3.66 3.39
N LYS A 459 -8.76 2.36 3.06
CA LYS A 459 -9.08 1.27 4.02
C LYS A 459 -7.95 1.02 5.04
N GLY A 460 -6.83 1.73 4.96
CA GLY A 460 -5.65 1.52 5.79
C GLY A 460 -4.82 0.30 5.40
N ARG A 461 -4.96 -0.20 4.16
CA ARG A 461 -4.19 -1.36 3.70
C ARG A 461 -2.85 -0.91 3.12
N LYS A 462 -1.80 -1.67 3.43
CA LYS A 462 -0.50 -1.55 2.77
C LYS A 462 -0.63 -1.98 1.32
N LEU A 463 -0.14 -1.16 0.39
CA LEU A 463 -0.19 -1.44 -1.05
C LEU A 463 0.99 -2.36 -1.43
N PRO A 464 0.78 -3.62 -1.82
CA PRO A 464 1.85 -4.57 -2.03
C PRO A 464 2.92 -4.13 -3.06
N GLY A 465 2.53 -3.47 -4.14
CA GLY A 465 3.46 -2.96 -5.15
C GLY A 465 4.28 -1.76 -4.68
N VAL A 466 3.76 -0.96 -3.72
CA VAL A 466 4.53 0.09 -3.03
C VAL A 466 5.51 -0.56 -2.05
N MET A 467 5.04 -1.55 -1.28
CA MET A 467 5.86 -2.32 -0.34
C MET A 467 6.94 -3.15 -1.04
N ALA A 468 6.74 -3.55 -2.28
CA ALA A 468 7.77 -4.26 -3.06
C ALA A 468 9.01 -3.38 -3.30
N LEU A 469 8.82 -2.05 -3.31
CA LEU A 469 9.86 -1.03 -3.42
C LEU A 469 10.34 -0.51 -2.05
N ASP A 470 9.76 -1.01 -0.96
CA ASP A 470 10.20 -0.75 0.42
C ASP A 470 11.51 -1.50 0.70
N ARG A 471 12.54 -1.04 0.03
CA ARG A 471 13.91 -1.54 0.07
C ARG A 471 14.80 -0.31 0.09
N ALA A 472 14.62 0.48 1.15
CA ALA A 472 15.27 1.76 1.30
C ALA A 472 16.77 1.62 0.98
N TYR A 473 17.17 2.33 -0.06
CA TYR A 473 18.56 2.66 -0.34
C TYR A 473 18.56 4.14 -0.69
N PRO A 474 19.14 5.03 0.14
CA PRO A 474 19.80 4.76 1.42
C PRO A 474 18.82 4.64 2.62
N PHE A 475 19.14 3.78 3.61
CA PHE A 475 18.62 3.88 4.98
C PHE A 475 19.23 5.11 5.66
N GLU A 476 18.43 6.14 5.88
CA GLU A 476 18.84 7.27 6.72
C GLU A 476 18.73 6.89 8.20
N ILE A 477 19.89 6.63 8.81
CA ILE A 477 20.00 6.35 10.24
C ILE A 477 20.83 7.47 10.85
N ASN A 478 20.28 8.16 11.85
CA ASN A 478 21.03 9.13 12.61
C ASN A 478 21.94 8.41 13.62
N TRP A 479 23.12 7.98 13.17
CA TRP A 479 24.06 7.23 14.00
C TRP A 479 24.52 7.98 15.25
N ASN A 480 24.58 9.31 15.20
CA ASN A 480 24.90 10.17 16.35
C ASN A 480 23.82 10.12 17.45
N ALA A 481 22.56 9.86 17.07
CA ALA A 481 21.48 9.65 18.04
C ALA A 481 21.42 8.20 18.53
N THR A 482 21.96 7.26 17.76
CA THR A 482 21.92 5.83 18.05
C THR A 482 23.03 5.38 18.99
N TYR A 483 24.27 5.80 18.73
CA TYR A 483 25.45 5.41 19.49
C TYR A 483 26.10 6.63 20.13
N CYS A 484 26.70 6.44 21.30
CA CYS A 484 27.47 7.52 21.94
C CYS A 484 28.72 7.93 21.15
N ASP A 485 29.35 6.96 20.46
CA ASP A 485 30.44 7.21 19.51
C ASP A 485 30.20 6.34 18.28
N PRO A 486 29.62 6.90 17.19
CA PRO A 486 29.32 6.12 16.00
C PRO A 486 30.56 5.80 15.14
N THR A 487 31.75 6.33 15.47
CA THR A 487 32.98 6.07 14.71
C THR A 487 33.66 4.76 15.12
N GLN A 488 33.23 4.15 16.23
CA GLN A 488 33.76 2.86 16.68
C GLN A 488 33.54 1.75 15.64
N PRO A 489 34.38 0.70 15.61
CA PRO A 489 34.15 -0.42 14.72
C PRO A 489 32.84 -1.14 15.03
N LEU A 490 32.19 -1.65 13.99
CA LEU A 490 30.85 -2.20 14.01
C LEU A 490 30.86 -3.73 13.93
N VAL A 491 30.04 -4.34 14.78
CA VAL A 491 29.63 -5.74 14.70
C VAL A 491 28.16 -5.81 14.32
N VAL A 492 27.83 -6.61 13.32
CA VAL A 492 26.44 -6.81 12.88
C VAL A 492 26.02 -8.26 13.06
N ASP A 493 24.91 -8.50 13.76
CA ASP A 493 24.29 -9.82 13.88
C ASP A 493 23.02 -9.87 13.03
N ILE A 494 23.00 -10.75 12.03
CA ILE A 494 21.89 -10.93 11.11
C ILE A 494 20.98 -12.04 11.62
N GLY A 495 19.71 -11.71 11.84
CA GLY A 495 18.74 -12.61 12.49
C GLY A 495 18.91 -12.61 14.01
N SER A 496 19.08 -11.42 14.60
CA SER A 496 19.46 -11.27 16.01
C SER A 496 18.43 -11.77 17.04
N GLY A 497 17.20 -12.12 16.63
CA GLY A 497 16.19 -12.73 17.49
C GLY A 497 15.82 -11.85 18.69
N ASN A 498 15.92 -12.39 19.91
CA ASN A 498 15.69 -11.62 21.14
C ASN A 498 16.88 -10.73 21.55
N GLY A 499 17.96 -10.72 20.75
CA GLY A 499 19.09 -9.81 20.93
C GLY A 499 20.03 -10.16 22.08
N LEU A 500 19.93 -11.35 22.71
CA LEU A 500 20.81 -11.70 23.83
C LEU A 500 22.29 -11.67 23.47
N PHE A 501 22.63 -12.13 22.27
CA PHE A 501 24.01 -12.12 21.78
C PHE A 501 24.56 -10.69 21.67
N ILE A 502 23.88 -9.82 20.92
CA ILE A 502 24.25 -8.41 20.75
C ILE A 502 24.33 -7.68 22.09
N MET A 503 23.33 -7.82 22.95
CA MET A 503 23.34 -7.16 24.26
C MET A 503 24.44 -7.69 25.18
N GLY A 504 24.72 -9.00 25.15
CA GLY A 504 25.79 -9.60 25.92
C GLY A 504 27.17 -9.13 25.45
N MET A 505 27.36 -9.03 24.13
CA MET A 505 28.58 -8.50 23.53
C MET A 505 28.78 -7.02 23.86
N ALA A 506 27.75 -6.19 23.71
CA ALA A 506 27.79 -4.76 24.02
C ALA A 506 28.18 -4.48 25.47
N ARG A 507 27.77 -5.35 26.41
CA ARG A 507 28.19 -5.25 27.83
C ARG A 507 29.65 -5.62 28.06
N LYS A 508 30.21 -6.55 27.28
CA LYS A 508 31.60 -7.02 27.44
C LYS A 508 32.62 -6.15 26.71
N ARG A 509 32.22 -5.54 25.59
CA ARG A 509 33.07 -4.82 24.65
C ARG A 509 32.53 -3.41 24.47
N THR A 510 33.05 -2.42 25.19
CA THR A 510 32.62 -1.01 25.05
C THR A 510 33.41 -0.25 24.00
N ASP A 511 34.39 -0.91 23.38
CA ASP A 511 35.25 -0.45 22.30
C ASP A 511 34.64 -0.65 20.90
N LEU A 512 33.47 -1.28 20.83
CA LEU A 512 32.75 -1.59 19.61
C LEU A 512 31.28 -1.17 19.71
N ASN A 513 30.68 -0.88 18.56
CA ASN A 513 29.23 -0.80 18.40
C ASN A 513 28.66 -2.11 17.86
N PHE A 514 27.43 -2.41 18.28
CA PHE A 514 26.74 -3.66 18.00
C PHE A 514 25.36 -3.41 17.40
N LEU A 515 25.10 -3.95 16.21
CA LEU A 515 23.85 -3.79 15.49
C LEU A 515 23.17 -5.15 15.27
N GLY A 516 21.98 -5.31 15.80
CA GLY A 516 21.11 -6.45 15.49
C GLY A 516 20.15 -6.14 14.35
N LEU A 517 20.18 -6.93 13.28
CA LEU A 517 19.19 -6.86 12.19
C LEU A 517 18.21 -8.02 12.36
N GLU A 518 16.92 -7.72 12.44
CA GLU A 518 15.88 -8.73 12.67
C GLU A 518 14.64 -8.41 11.83
N ILE A 519 14.08 -9.39 11.12
CA ILE A 519 12.91 -9.17 10.27
C ILE A 519 11.61 -9.06 11.09
N ASN A 520 11.58 -9.68 12.27
CA ASN A 520 10.44 -9.63 13.17
C ASN A 520 10.42 -8.33 14.00
N GLU A 521 9.63 -7.36 13.54
CA GLU A 521 9.49 -6.05 14.17
C GLU A 521 9.11 -6.12 15.67
N LYS A 522 8.30 -7.10 16.08
CA LYS A 522 7.92 -7.27 17.50
C LYS A 522 9.12 -7.61 18.38
N LEU A 523 10.06 -8.40 17.86
CA LEU A 523 11.29 -8.72 18.57
C LEU A 523 12.20 -7.49 18.64
N THR A 524 12.42 -6.81 17.52
CA THR A 524 13.24 -5.60 17.47
C THR A 524 12.75 -4.53 18.45
N ARG A 525 11.45 -4.24 18.48
CA ARG A 525 10.87 -3.28 19.44
C ARG A 525 11.16 -3.65 20.89
N ARG A 526 11.12 -4.95 21.23
CA ARG A 526 11.49 -5.45 22.56
C ARG A 526 12.98 -5.27 22.84
N CYS A 527 13.84 -5.57 21.88
CA CYS A 527 15.29 -5.43 22.00
C CYS A 527 15.67 -3.95 22.22
N VAL A 528 15.13 -3.02 21.43
CA VAL A 528 15.35 -1.57 21.59
C VAL A 528 14.93 -1.10 22.99
N ALA A 529 13.74 -1.50 23.44
CA ALA A 529 13.27 -1.16 24.79
C ALA A 529 14.16 -1.78 25.89
N SER A 530 14.75 -2.96 25.64
CA SER A 530 15.66 -3.65 26.57
C SER A 530 17.03 -2.97 26.66
N VAL A 531 17.57 -2.52 25.52
CA VAL A 531 18.80 -1.70 25.43
C VAL A 531 18.64 -0.43 26.24
N GLN A 532 17.54 0.31 26.04
CA GLN A 532 17.24 1.55 26.77
C GLN A 532 17.14 1.31 28.27
N ARG A 533 16.40 0.27 28.69
CA ARG A 533 16.26 -0.09 30.11
C ARG A 533 17.57 -0.55 30.75
N SER A 534 18.45 -1.18 29.98
CA SER A 534 19.75 -1.68 30.46
C SER A 534 20.86 -0.63 30.42
N GLY A 535 20.60 0.57 29.89
CA GLY A 535 21.61 1.63 29.72
C GLY A 535 22.74 1.27 28.74
N ILE A 536 22.50 0.32 27.82
CA ILE A 536 23.48 -0.03 26.78
C ILE A 536 23.54 1.11 25.77
N LYS A 537 24.75 1.64 25.53
CA LYS A 537 24.99 2.84 24.71
C LYS A 537 25.65 2.55 23.35
N ASN A 538 26.13 1.33 23.18
CA ASN A 538 26.86 0.84 22.01
C ASN A 538 26.13 -0.36 21.36
N GLY A 539 24.82 -0.49 21.57
CA GLY A 539 24.00 -1.57 21.05
C GLY A 539 22.69 -1.04 20.48
N TYR A 540 22.32 -1.47 19.28
CA TYR A 540 21.08 -1.04 18.61
C TYR A 540 20.46 -2.17 17.78
N PHE A 541 19.17 -2.03 17.46
CA PHE A 541 18.40 -3.02 16.71
C PHE A 541 17.52 -2.37 15.65
N ILE A 542 17.47 -2.96 14.45
CA ILE A 542 16.66 -2.49 13.33
C ILE A 542 15.75 -3.62 12.84
N ALA A 543 14.46 -3.30 12.68
CA ALA A 543 13.48 -4.19 12.09
C ALA A 543 13.64 -4.16 10.56
N THR A 544 14.27 -5.17 9.97
CA THR A 544 14.58 -5.15 8.54
C THR A 544 14.86 -6.54 7.95
N ASN A 545 14.66 -6.67 6.64
CA ASN A 545 15.19 -7.80 5.87
C ASN A 545 16.66 -7.52 5.51
N ALA A 546 17.60 -8.14 6.24
CA ALA A 546 19.02 -7.94 6.01
C ALA A 546 19.44 -8.24 4.55
N THR A 547 18.83 -9.22 3.89
CA THR A 547 19.16 -9.57 2.50
C THR A 547 19.03 -8.39 1.53
N SER A 548 18.04 -7.53 1.71
CA SER A 548 17.81 -6.37 0.84
C SER A 548 18.37 -5.07 1.38
N THR A 549 18.72 -5.01 2.67
CA THR A 549 18.99 -3.72 3.35
C THR A 549 20.37 -3.62 3.99
N PHE A 550 21.06 -4.76 4.18
CA PHE A 550 22.36 -4.80 4.84
C PHE A 550 23.36 -3.83 4.21
N ARG A 551 23.51 -3.86 2.87
CA ARG A 551 24.42 -2.95 2.15
C ARG A 551 24.12 -1.50 2.50
N SER A 552 22.86 -1.10 2.38
CA SER A 552 22.43 0.28 2.61
C SER A 552 22.70 0.75 4.04
N ILE A 553 22.30 -0.06 5.02
CA ILE A 553 22.43 0.26 6.44
C ILE A 553 23.91 0.35 6.82
N VAL A 554 24.72 -0.62 6.41
CA VAL A 554 26.13 -0.67 6.81
C VAL A 554 26.95 0.37 6.05
N SER A 555 26.68 0.64 4.77
CA SER A 555 27.37 1.69 4.02
C SER A 555 27.12 3.09 4.55
N SER A 556 26.03 3.34 5.29
CA SER A 556 25.77 4.64 5.92
C SER A 556 26.43 4.79 7.30
N TYR A 557 26.95 3.70 7.87
CA TYR A 557 27.62 3.72 9.17
C TYR A 557 29.04 4.31 9.04
N PRO A 558 29.46 5.24 9.93
CA PRO A 558 30.70 5.99 9.71
C PRO A 558 31.99 5.27 10.15
N GLY A 559 31.91 4.19 10.96
CA GLY A 559 33.05 3.36 11.33
C GLY A 559 33.21 2.09 10.48
N ASP A 560 34.21 1.27 10.79
CA ASP A 560 34.52 0.06 10.03
C ASP A 560 33.67 -1.15 10.43
N LEU A 561 33.12 -1.88 9.46
CA LEU A 561 32.52 -3.19 9.72
C LEU A 561 33.62 -4.24 9.96
N VAL A 562 33.72 -4.75 11.19
CA VAL A 562 34.77 -5.70 11.60
C VAL A 562 34.30 -7.13 11.79
N LEU A 563 33.01 -7.35 12.07
CA LEU A 563 32.45 -8.68 12.27
C LEU A 563 30.99 -8.73 11.80
N VAL A 564 30.66 -9.76 11.03
CA VAL A 564 29.27 -10.14 10.75
C VAL A 564 29.00 -11.52 11.34
N SER A 565 27.96 -11.66 12.15
CA SER A 565 27.50 -12.96 12.65
C SER A 565 26.17 -13.35 12.01
N ILE A 566 26.06 -14.64 11.67
CA ILE A 566 24.83 -15.27 11.17
C ILE A 566 24.65 -16.56 11.97
N GLN A 567 23.76 -16.51 12.96
CA GLN A 567 23.63 -17.55 13.96
C GLN A 567 22.29 -18.24 13.86
N CYS A 568 22.32 -19.55 13.59
CA CYS A 568 21.16 -20.43 13.51
C CYS A 568 20.02 -19.80 12.70
N PRO A 569 20.30 -19.34 11.46
CA PRO A 569 19.31 -18.63 10.68
C PRO A 569 18.11 -19.56 10.48
N ASN A 570 16.89 -19.07 10.70
CA ASN A 570 15.66 -19.87 10.62
C ASN A 570 14.59 -19.16 9.75
N PRO A 571 14.09 -19.75 8.64
CA PRO A 571 13.04 -19.12 7.84
C PRO A 571 11.66 -19.74 8.05
N ASP A 572 11.56 -20.88 8.75
CA ASP A 572 10.31 -21.49 9.18
C ASP A 572 10.59 -22.69 10.09
N PHE A 573 9.85 -22.77 11.20
CA PHE A 573 10.04 -23.81 12.22
C PHE A 573 9.69 -25.24 11.73
N ASN A 574 9.02 -25.36 10.58
CA ASN A 574 8.31 -26.60 10.22
C ASN A 574 8.81 -27.32 8.94
N GLN A 575 9.69 -26.74 8.11
CA GLN A 575 10.16 -27.43 6.88
C GLN A 575 11.67 -27.23 6.58
N PRO A 576 12.48 -28.30 6.56
CA PRO A 576 13.93 -28.25 6.29
C PRO A 576 14.31 -27.60 4.94
N GLU A 577 13.44 -27.72 3.93
CA GLU A 577 13.66 -27.22 2.57
C GLU A 577 13.60 -25.69 2.47
N HIS A 578 12.92 -25.02 3.41
CA HIS A 578 12.81 -23.56 3.41
C HIS A 578 14.04 -22.88 4.02
N ARG A 579 14.85 -23.62 4.79
CA ARG A 579 16.07 -23.16 5.49
C ARG A 579 17.14 -22.57 4.57
N TRP A 580 17.00 -22.78 3.27
CA TRP A 580 17.93 -22.39 2.22
C TRP A 580 17.74 -20.98 1.66
N ARG A 581 16.66 -20.27 2.03
CA ARG A 581 16.32 -18.96 1.45
C ARG A 581 17.06 -17.77 2.08
N MET A 582 17.77 -17.96 3.19
CA MET A 582 18.29 -16.85 4.02
C MET A 582 19.60 -16.24 3.53
N LEU A 583 20.51 -17.04 2.97
CA LEU A 583 21.80 -16.55 2.51
C LEU A 583 21.79 -16.37 0.99
N GLN A 584 21.13 -15.31 0.51
CA GLN A 584 21.15 -14.95 -0.91
C GLN A 584 22.53 -14.41 -1.30
N ARG A 585 22.91 -14.60 -2.57
CA ARG A 585 24.14 -14.06 -3.16
C ARG A 585 24.36 -12.59 -2.85
N THR A 586 23.31 -11.78 -2.95
CA THR A 586 23.35 -10.32 -2.73
C THR A 586 23.81 -9.95 -1.33
N LEU A 587 23.34 -10.68 -0.30
CA LEU A 587 23.75 -10.46 1.08
C LEU A 587 25.22 -10.81 1.27
N VAL A 588 25.65 -11.95 0.72
CA VAL A 588 27.05 -12.40 0.81
C VAL A 588 28.00 -11.39 0.16
N GLU A 589 27.69 -10.95 -1.06
CA GLU A 589 28.49 -9.94 -1.77
C GLU A 589 28.52 -8.61 -1.00
N ALA A 590 27.39 -8.18 -0.41
CA ALA A 590 27.34 -6.99 0.43
C ALA A 590 28.21 -7.10 1.69
N VAL A 591 28.14 -8.23 2.40
CA VAL A 591 29.00 -8.50 3.57
C VAL A 591 30.48 -8.45 3.15
N VAL A 592 30.85 -9.19 2.10
CA VAL A 592 32.25 -9.27 1.66
C VAL A 592 32.79 -7.92 1.19
N ASP A 593 31.99 -7.15 0.45
CA ASP A 593 32.42 -5.85 -0.08
C ASP A 593 32.61 -4.82 1.04
N LEU A 594 31.77 -4.82 2.08
CA LEU A 594 31.80 -3.83 3.18
C LEU A 594 32.64 -4.21 4.39
N LEU A 595 32.91 -5.50 4.60
CA LEU A 595 33.75 -5.98 5.70
C LEU A 595 35.18 -5.45 5.53
N THR A 596 35.81 -4.91 6.58
CA THR A 596 37.18 -4.41 6.49
C THR A 596 38.19 -5.56 6.30
N SER A 597 39.43 -5.24 5.91
CA SER A 597 40.53 -6.21 5.83
C SER A 597 40.77 -6.84 7.21
N ASP A 598 41.02 -8.15 7.27
CA ASP A 598 41.06 -8.94 8.51
C ASP A 598 39.72 -8.99 9.30
N GLY A 599 38.66 -8.38 8.77
CA GLY A 599 37.31 -8.51 9.29
C GLY A 599 36.80 -9.95 9.16
N LYS A 600 35.90 -10.33 10.06
CA LYS A 600 35.47 -11.73 10.22
C LYS A 600 34.00 -11.95 9.90
N VAL A 601 33.67 -13.16 9.46
CA VAL A 601 32.29 -13.65 9.38
C VAL A 601 32.16 -14.88 10.25
N PHE A 602 31.30 -14.81 11.27
CA PHE A 602 30.99 -15.93 12.15
C PHE A 602 29.69 -16.60 11.71
N LEU A 603 29.75 -17.90 11.42
CA LEU A 603 28.60 -18.69 11.02
C LEU A 603 28.36 -19.80 12.04
N GLN A 604 27.12 -19.98 12.46
CA GLN A 604 26.73 -20.99 13.44
C GLN A 604 25.39 -21.63 13.07
N SER A 605 25.26 -22.95 13.26
CA SER A 605 23.99 -23.67 13.08
C SER A 605 23.98 -24.96 13.90
N ASP A 606 22.80 -25.37 14.38
CA ASP A 606 22.57 -26.68 15.01
C ASP A 606 22.38 -27.81 13.99
N ILE A 607 22.42 -27.46 12.69
CA ILE A 607 22.35 -28.40 11.57
C ILE A 607 23.60 -28.25 10.72
N GLU A 608 24.36 -29.33 10.61
CA GLU A 608 25.62 -29.41 9.85
C GLU A 608 25.46 -29.00 8.40
N ALA A 609 24.49 -29.58 7.69
CA ALA A 609 24.24 -29.30 6.29
C ALA A 609 23.94 -27.80 6.03
N VAL A 610 23.31 -27.12 6.99
CA VAL A 610 23.07 -25.67 6.90
C VAL A 610 24.38 -24.91 7.09
N ALA A 611 25.21 -25.27 8.07
CA ALA A 611 26.51 -24.65 8.29
C ALA A 611 27.46 -24.83 7.10
N ILE A 612 27.57 -26.05 6.56
CA ILE A 612 28.36 -26.37 5.36
C ILE A 612 27.90 -25.50 4.19
N ARG A 613 26.59 -25.40 3.98
CA ARG A 613 26.06 -24.60 2.89
C ARG A 613 26.32 -23.10 3.07
N MET A 614 26.18 -22.56 4.28
CA MET A 614 26.53 -21.15 4.52
C MET A 614 28.01 -20.90 4.19
N ARG A 615 28.91 -21.80 4.62
CA ARG A 615 30.33 -21.77 4.25
C ARG A 615 30.51 -21.76 2.74
N GLU A 616 29.89 -22.69 2.02
CA GLU A 616 29.98 -22.78 0.56
C GLU A 616 29.48 -21.52 -0.15
N GLN A 617 28.39 -20.92 0.31
CA GLN A 617 27.88 -19.68 -0.26
C GLN A 617 28.86 -18.51 -0.07
N PHE A 618 29.42 -18.36 1.13
CA PHE A 618 30.44 -17.33 1.39
C PHE A 618 31.71 -17.55 0.60
N LEU A 619 32.19 -18.80 0.47
CA LEU A 619 33.36 -19.10 -0.35
C LEU A 619 33.10 -18.87 -1.84
N LYS A 620 31.92 -19.29 -2.34
CA LYS A 620 31.52 -19.14 -3.74
C LYS A 620 31.35 -17.68 -4.16
N TYR A 621 30.66 -16.88 -3.34
CA TYR A 621 30.32 -15.49 -3.67
C TYR A 621 31.25 -14.47 -3.01
N GLY A 622 32.19 -14.91 -2.17
CA GLY A 622 33.22 -14.07 -1.54
C GLY A 622 34.36 -13.65 -2.47
N LYS A 623 34.30 -14.00 -3.77
CA LYS A 623 35.26 -13.57 -4.81
C LYS A 623 36.73 -13.84 -4.46
N GLY A 624 37.02 -14.95 -3.79
CA GLY A 624 38.38 -15.31 -3.34
C GLY A 624 38.90 -14.50 -2.16
N LYS A 625 38.10 -13.57 -1.60
CA LYS A 625 38.51 -12.68 -0.49
C LYS A 625 38.31 -13.29 0.90
N LEU A 626 37.70 -14.47 1.01
CA LEU A 626 37.41 -15.11 2.30
C LEU A 626 38.13 -16.44 2.42
N SER A 627 38.76 -16.67 3.57
CA SER A 627 39.37 -17.96 3.94
C SER A 627 38.81 -18.45 5.27
N VAL A 628 38.78 -19.77 5.46
CA VAL A 628 38.37 -20.39 6.72
C VAL A 628 39.49 -20.21 7.74
N VAL A 629 39.17 -19.71 8.93
CA VAL A 629 40.12 -19.62 10.05
C VAL A 629 40.20 -20.98 10.72
N HIS A 630 41.39 -21.57 10.71
CA HIS A 630 41.68 -22.80 11.45
C HIS A 630 42.22 -22.46 12.84
N ASP A 631 41.82 -23.24 13.85
CA ASP A 631 42.33 -23.08 15.20
C ASP A 631 43.80 -23.56 15.26
N GLN A 632 44.70 -22.76 15.82
CA GLN A 632 46.16 -23.02 15.80
C GLN A 632 46.60 -24.16 16.74
N GLY A 633 45.66 -24.84 17.39
CA GLY A 633 45.94 -25.83 18.43
C GLY A 633 45.65 -27.29 18.08
N ASP A 634 44.90 -27.61 17.02
CA ASP A 634 44.38 -28.97 16.89
C ASP A 634 44.47 -29.58 15.48
N THR A 635 45.51 -30.37 15.27
CA THR A 635 45.74 -31.23 14.10
C THR A 635 44.68 -32.33 13.89
N LYS A 636 43.60 -32.39 14.70
CA LYS A 636 42.56 -33.43 14.60
C LYS A 636 41.20 -32.99 14.04
N SER A 637 40.89 -31.70 13.88
CA SER A 637 39.60 -31.31 13.29
C SER A 637 39.67 -31.34 11.76
N ARG A 638 39.29 -32.48 11.16
CA ARG A 638 39.35 -32.70 9.69
C ARG A 638 38.44 -31.78 8.85
N GLU A 639 37.66 -30.87 9.46
CA GLU A 639 36.60 -30.12 8.76
C GLU A 639 36.52 -28.61 9.05
N GLY A 640 37.39 -28.05 9.91
CA GLY A 640 37.46 -26.59 10.16
C GLY A 640 36.33 -26.02 11.02
N TRP A 641 35.72 -26.83 11.88
CA TRP A 641 34.73 -26.39 12.88
C TRP A 641 35.40 -25.86 14.15
N LEU A 642 34.84 -24.82 14.75
CA LEU A 642 35.22 -24.33 16.08
C LEU A 642 34.48 -25.13 17.17
N GLU A 643 35.22 -25.64 18.15
CA GLU A 643 34.64 -26.40 19.27
C GLU A 643 33.81 -25.51 20.19
N GLU A 644 34.34 -24.33 20.53
CA GLU A 644 33.70 -23.38 21.44
C GLU A 644 33.22 -22.11 20.72
N ASN A 645 32.29 -21.41 21.38
CA ASN A 645 31.88 -20.07 20.95
C ASN A 645 33.02 -19.07 21.30
N PRO A 646 33.66 -18.44 20.30
CA PRO A 646 34.87 -17.64 20.52
C PRO A 646 34.60 -16.31 21.24
N PHE A 647 33.35 -15.94 21.46
CA PHE A 647 32.96 -14.67 22.07
C PHE A 647 32.61 -14.80 23.57
N GLY A 648 32.43 -16.04 24.06
CA GLY A 648 31.96 -16.29 25.42
C GLY A 648 30.58 -15.69 25.71
N VAL A 649 29.80 -15.37 24.68
CA VAL A 649 28.41 -14.89 24.75
C VAL A 649 27.59 -15.74 23.79
N ARG A 650 26.57 -16.42 24.31
CA ARG A 650 25.74 -17.34 23.54
C ARG A 650 24.44 -16.67 23.11
N SER A 651 24.00 -16.93 21.89
CA SER A 651 22.66 -16.55 21.43
C SER A 651 21.57 -17.37 22.15
N ASP A 652 20.32 -16.88 22.13
CA ASP A 652 19.17 -17.57 22.70
C ASP A 652 19.06 -19.01 22.21
N TRP A 653 19.18 -19.21 20.89
CA TRP A 653 19.07 -20.51 20.26
C TRP A 653 20.23 -21.42 20.65
N GLU A 654 21.46 -20.89 20.71
CA GLU A 654 22.62 -21.67 21.14
C GLU A 654 22.47 -22.22 22.55
N GLN A 655 21.97 -21.40 23.48
CA GLN A 655 21.68 -21.87 24.84
C GLN A 655 20.67 -23.02 24.84
N HIS A 656 19.61 -22.89 24.05
CA HIS A 656 18.59 -23.95 23.92
C HIS A 656 19.16 -25.25 23.33
N VAL A 657 19.98 -25.17 22.29
CA VAL A 657 20.57 -26.33 21.61
C VAL A 657 21.59 -27.05 22.51
N ILE A 658 22.43 -26.30 23.23
CA ILE A 658 23.40 -26.87 24.17
C ILE A 658 22.67 -27.54 25.35
N TYR A 659 21.63 -26.90 25.89
CA TYR A 659 20.87 -27.45 27.02
C TYR A 659 20.25 -28.82 26.72
N ARG A 660 19.82 -29.05 25.47
CA ARG A 660 19.28 -30.34 25.02
C ARG A 660 20.35 -31.35 24.55
N GLY A 661 21.63 -31.03 24.69
CA GLY A 661 22.75 -31.91 24.31
C GLY A 661 22.94 -32.10 22.81
N ALA A 662 22.43 -31.19 21.98
CA ALA A 662 22.58 -31.25 20.53
C ALA A 662 23.89 -30.58 20.06
N PRO A 663 24.50 -31.05 18.95
CA PRO A 663 25.74 -30.47 18.44
C PRO A 663 25.52 -29.05 17.89
N MET A 664 26.58 -28.27 17.89
CA MET A 664 26.61 -26.93 17.30
C MET A 664 27.80 -26.82 16.36
N TYR A 665 27.53 -26.49 15.10
CA TYR A 665 28.53 -26.36 14.05
C TYR A 665 28.86 -24.88 13.89
N ARG A 666 30.12 -24.52 14.18
CA ARG A 666 30.60 -23.14 14.22
C ARG A 666 31.78 -22.99 13.29
N LEU A 667 31.83 -21.91 12.53
CA LEU A 667 33.02 -21.60 11.75
C LEU A 667 33.25 -20.10 11.69
N MET A 668 34.50 -19.73 11.44
CA MET A 668 34.92 -18.35 11.26
C MET A 668 35.58 -18.22 9.90
N LEU A 669 35.16 -17.22 9.13
CA LEU A 669 35.83 -16.80 7.91
C LEU A 669 36.55 -15.49 8.18
N SER A 670 37.71 -15.28 7.56
CA SER A 670 38.46 -14.03 7.61
C SER A 670 38.58 -13.45 6.21
N LYS A 671 38.45 -12.12 6.11
CA LYS A 671 38.73 -11.41 4.85
C LYS A 671 40.23 -11.25 4.68
N SER A 672 40.76 -11.71 3.55
CA SER A 672 42.19 -11.58 3.21
C SER A 672 42.59 -10.12 3.00
N THR A 673 43.85 -9.83 3.29
CA THR A 673 44.46 -8.49 3.21
C THR A 673 44.98 -8.12 1.82
N SER A 674 44.86 -9.00 0.81
CA SER A 674 45.52 -8.80 -0.49
C SER A 674 44.66 -8.04 -1.50
N ILE A 675 45.16 -6.86 -1.87
CA ILE A 675 45.00 -6.26 -3.20
C ILE A 675 45.83 -7.14 -4.15
N GLU A 676 45.18 -7.97 -4.96
CA GLU A 676 45.75 -8.50 -6.21
C GLU A 676 44.78 -8.22 -7.35
#